data_AF-A0A528UQ50-F1
#
_entry.id   AF-A0A528UQ50-F1
#
_cell.length_a   1.000
_cell.length_b   1.000
_cell.length_c   1.000
_cell.angle_alpha   90.00
_cell.angle_beta   90.00
_cell.angle_gamma   90.00
#
_symmetry.space_group_name_H-M   'P 1'
#
loop_
_entity.id
_entity.type
_entity.pdbx_description
1 polymer ?
#
loop_
_entity_poly.entity_id
_entity_poly.type
_entity_poly.pdbx_seq_one_letter_code
_entity_poly.pdbx_strand_id
1 'polypeptide(L)'
;MLKIQAVFALFDWLAANTGGYEKAWQWDILSRPHPQPSSAVRAVIDLTRTKLTQLVQGDPATIESLRIYLASALGVSRDVVDTLLWEAPRSLLLEAVPTLVRRLFRNWELAFPTAVGSLDLQDNFHPLPDFVPRSLFSDLSLPEVRVIIPPASVNHEERIEAMPILQALNQFVPGRVTRRFAHERGALSHWIPVDPAFPEQQRRIGDYAESHEYVGTFSGSLNDHTGGPPLLVFRPWAVRLERAARSDALPSSNARLVWHSDIMANGDPLTIPVPLRSEWRRYVRTIDFHLHRFRSSVSVRRFAPMAHANVRTLQDDFPITLHFTSDDDRAAAIGFALEVDGFRLDLALPEPHALAASILPPNLIATSTLAYLRDTFLSDSELPNDLNSFQREWLFQFLVSVVMADAAVNDRAIAASIADLLDDDRITGVFRGVMEETFGAIPPITPDDDDADDADAEDEDDATAIDISAGPARAARGAGRLQQGLLLQLGRPIVRERLRAIAAQLQSVNAEAFNVWLRRLVLETLGEAMLQACIAAAPRQATVDTLLVDVRDDVQGGIASVWITESTLGGAGVLEAFAERFAAEPRLFFTALEAALAPTDLELVDDGLREIVALGLANQDVGDQIARLRSTNSHGEREALWQSLSHRLAQRGGIDLSHALSVSLNNRLLRTGSGPQLDRLLLDLQAHWDALESRFGLAIELRELAYICSKDVTLSAAIRAYLSATLPPGAIGHVTVLAAITSLLWPRANEVRKRVLQSHNPFRRTRSTDPAIVRHLMLSRSIATIELSDPDWQAALNATFDAQGSVRLAADASDAPALRRALVRLVVTPVSIGVLQFFPTVERVERSHSRILVSLTLREQV
;
A
#
# COMPACT_ATOMS: atom_id res chain seq x y z
N MET A 1 -2.67 -21.75 -13.15
CA MET A 1 -1.54 -22.62 -13.60
C MET A 1 -1.98 -23.81 -14.46
N LEU A 2 -2.98 -24.61 -14.05
CA LEU A 2 -3.40 -25.83 -14.77
C LEU A 2 -3.89 -25.61 -16.22
N LYS A 3 -4.61 -24.52 -16.51
CA LYS A 3 -5.05 -24.19 -17.88
C LYS A 3 -3.89 -23.91 -18.85
N ILE A 4 -2.79 -23.35 -18.36
CA ILE A 4 -1.57 -23.10 -19.15
C ILE A 4 -0.93 -24.43 -19.55
N GLN A 5 -0.79 -25.32 -18.58
CA GLN A 5 -0.24 -26.66 -18.80
C GLN A 5 -1.12 -27.48 -19.76
N ALA A 6 -2.44 -27.25 -19.74
CA ALA A 6 -3.37 -27.86 -20.68
C ALA A 6 -3.12 -27.42 -22.14
N VAL A 7 -2.72 -26.16 -22.38
CA VAL A 7 -2.38 -25.65 -23.71
C VAL A 7 -1.04 -26.21 -24.19
N PHE A 8 -0.03 -26.33 -23.32
CA PHE A 8 1.21 -27.05 -23.65
C PHE A 8 0.94 -28.51 -24.00
N ALA A 9 0.13 -29.20 -23.19
CA ALA A 9 -0.28 -30.57 -23.46
C ALA A 9 -1.10 -30.70 -24.76
N LEU A 10 -1.86 -29.68 -25.17
CA LEU A 10 -2.50 -29.64 -26.49
C LEU A 10 -1.46 -29.60 -27.62
N PHE A 11 -0.37 -28.83 -27.49
CA PHE A 11 0.68 -28.80 -28.51
C PHE A 11 1.40 -30.14 -28.62
N ASP A 12 1.70 -30.78 -27.49
CA ASP A 12 2.32 -32.09 -27.46
C ASP A 12 1.40 -33.17 -28.02
N TRP A 13 0.10 -33.10 -27.71
CA TRP A 13 -0.91 -33.97 -28.31
C TRP A 13 -1.01 -33.77 -29.82
N LEU A 14 -1.00 -32.52 -30.30
CA LEU A 14 -0.97 -32.24 -31.74
C LEU A 14 0.28 -32.83 -32.37
N ALA A 15 1.46 -32.55 -31.81
CA ALA A 15 2.74 -33.07 -32.29
C ALA A 15 2.76 -34.61 -32.36
N ALA A 16 2.21 -35.28 -31.34
CA ALA A 16 2.11 -36.74 -31.29
C ALA A 16 1.14 -37.33 -32.34
N ASN A 17 0.13 -36.57 -32.75
CA ASN A 17 -0.91 -37.01 -33.69
C ASN A 17 -0.69 -36.51 -35.14
N THR A 18 0.21 -35.56 -35.36
CA THR A 18 0.49 -34.97 -36.68
C THR A 18 1.93 -35.17 -37.14
N GLY A 19 2.86 -35.47 -36.22
CA GLY A 19 4.27 -35.71 -36.52
C GLY A 19 4.58 -37.15 -36.92
N GLY A 20 5.29 -37.33 -38.05
CA GLY A 20 5.98 -38.57 -38.43
C GLY A 20 7.52 -38.40 -38.39
N TYR A 21 8.29 -39.31 -39.00
CA TYR A 21 9.77 -39.22 -39.18
C TYR A 21 10.26 -37.98 -39.97
N GLU A 22 9.39 -37.01 -40.21
CA GLU A 22 9.63 -35.80 -40.97
C GLU A 22 10.26 -34.72 -40.08
N LYS A 23 11.26 -33.98 -40.58
CA LYS A 23 11.94 -32.89 -39.86
C LYS A 23 11.07 -31.62 -39.76
N ALA A 24 9.84 -31.75 -39.26
CA ALA A 24 8.89 -30.65 -39.11
C ALA A 24 8.59 -30.43 -37.63
N TRP A 25 8.90 -29.24 -37.11
CA TRP A 25 8.74 -28.94 -35.70
C TRP A 25 7.41 -28.23 -35.46
N GLN A 26 6.50 -28.88 -34.73
CA GLN A 26 5.15 -28.39 -34.47
C GLN A 26 5.13 -26.99 -33.83
N TRP A 27 6.12 -26.66 -32.99
CA TRP A 27 6.24 -25.36 -32.34
C TRP A 27 6.56 -24.21 -33.32
N ASP A 28 7.30 -24.46 -34.40
CA ASP A 28 7.53 -23.48 -35.47
C ASP A 28 6.30 -23.35 -36.38
N ILE A 29 5.57 -24.45 -36.61
CA ILE A 29 4.36 -24.47 -37.44
C ILE A 29 3.21 -23.70 -36.79
N LEU A 30 3.03 -23.86 -35.48
CA LEU A 30 1.91 -23.26 -34.74
C LEU A 30 2.13 -21.79 -34.37
N SER A 31 3.30 -21.23 -34.67
CA SER A 31 3.72 -19.91 -34.16
C SER A 31 3.76 -18.79 -35.20
N ARG A 32 3.90 -19.13 -36.50
CA ARG A 32 3.99 -18.14 -37.59
C ARG A 32 3.55 -18.70 -38.95
N PRO A 33 3.20 -17.84 -39.92
CA PRO A 33 2.95 -18.27 -41.29
C PRO A 33 4.22 -18.77 -41.98
N HIS A 34 4.07 -19.80 -42.80
CA HIS A 34 5.14 -20.38 -43.61
C HIS A 34 4.86 -20.12 -45.10
N PRO A 35 5.42 -19.08 -45.72
CA PRO A 35 5.09 -18.69 -47.09
C PRO A 35 5.61 -19.68 -48.15
N GLN A 36 6.69 -20.41 -47.85
CA GLN A 36 7.26 -21.45 -48.73
C GLN A 36 7.58 -22.71 -47.92
N PRO A 37 6.57 -23.45 -47.45
CA PRO A 37 6.80 -24.65 -46.65
C PRO A 37 7.32 -25.78 -47.55
N SER A 38 8.26 -26.57 -47.03
CA SER A 38 8.68 -27.81 -47.69
C SER A 38 7.50 -28.80 -47.78
N SER A 39 7.62 -29.82 -48.62
CA SER A 39 6.55 -30.84 -48.78
C SER A 39 6.19 -31.52 -47.46
N ALA A 40 7.20 -31.81 -46.63
CA ALA A 40 7.03 -32.37 -45.29
C ALA A 40 6.29 -31.40 -44.35
N VAL A 41 6.73 -30.13 -44.27
CA VAL A 41 6.07 -29.12 -43.42
C VAL A 41 4.61 -28.89 -43.86
N ARG A 42 4.34 -28.90 -45.17
CA ARG A 42 2.98 -28.77 -45.71
C ARG A 42 2.08 -29.94 -45.31
N ALA A 43 2.58 -31.17 -45.37
CA ALA A 43 1.82 -32.35 -44.95
C ALA A 43 1.42 -32.28 -43.47
N VAL A 44 2.36 -31.87 -42.60
CA VAL A 44 2.09 -31.70 -41.16
C VAL A 44 1.11 -30.56 -40.89
N ILE A 45 1.19 -29.44 -41.63
CA ILE A 45 0.20 -28.34 -41.54
C ILE A 45 -1.21 -28.84 -41.88
N ASP A 46 -1.37 -29.61 -42.96
CA ASP A 46 -2.69 -30.09 -43.41
C ASP A 46 -3.28 -31.13 -42.43
N LEU A 47 -2.45 -32.02 -41.86
CA LEU A 47 -2.87 -32.92 -40.79
C LEU A 47 -3.28 -32.16 -39.52
N THR A 48 -2.52 -31.13 -39.15
CA THR A 48 -2.83 -30.27 -38.00
C THR A 48 -4.17 -29.54 -38.20
N ARG A 49 -4.38 -28.96 -39.39
CA ARG A 49 -5.67 -28.33 -39.74
C ARG A 49 -6.83 -29.31 -39.65
N THR A 50 -6.64 -30.55 -40.11
CA THR A 50 -7.66 -31.61 -40.03
C THR A 50 -8.02 -31.92 -38.59
N LYS A 51 -7.04 -32.13 -37.72
CA LYS A 51 -7.25 -32.43 -36.29
C LYS A 51 -7.93 -31.29 -35.54
N LEU A 52 -7.48 -30.05 -35.77
CA LEU A 52 -8.11 -28.88 -35.16
C LEU A 52 -9.55 -28.68 -35.66
N THR A 53 -9.83 -28.98 -36.93
CA THR A 53 -11.21 -28.93 -37.49
C THR A 53 -12.10 -29.97 -36.83
N GLN A 54 -11.60 -31.20 -36.61
CA GLN A 54 -12.32 -32.25 -35.88
C GLN A 54 -12.67 -31.81 -34.44
N LEU A 55 -11.74 -31.14 -33.74
CA LEU A 55 -11.99 -30.59 -32.40
C LEU A 55 -13.07 -29.51 -32.41
N VAL A 56 -13.02 -28.54 -33.35
CA VAL A 56 -14.03 -27.48 -33.45
C VAL A 56 -15.41 -28.01 -33.87
N GLN A 57 -15.46 -29.04 -34.71
CA GLN A 57 -16.70 -29.70 -35.12
C GLN A 57 -17.31 -30.59 -34.03
N GLY A 58 -16.62 -30.76 -32.89
CA GLY A 58 -17.12 -31.57 -31.79
C GLY A 58 -16.99 -33.07 -32.02
N ASP A 59 -16.02 -33.54 -32.82
CA ASP A 59 -15.83 -34.97 -33.08
C ASP A 59 -15.58 -35.76 -31.76
N PRO A 60 -16.48 -36.66 -31.36
CA PRO A 60 -16.40 -37.32 -30.04
C PRO A 60 -15.12 -38.13 -29.87
N ALA A 61 -14.63 -38.79 -30.92
CA ALA A 61 -13.43 -39.61 -30.86
C ALA A 61 -12.16 -38.77 -30.66
N THR A 62 -12.07 -37.63 -31.36
CA THR A 62 -10.93 -36.72 -31.24
C THR A 62 -10.93 -36.00 -29.89
N ILE A 63 -12.08 -35.57 -29.39
CA ILE A 63 -12.21 -34.96 -28.06
C ILE A 63 -11.85 -35.98 -26.97
N GLU A 64 -12.30 -37.22 -27.07
CA GLU A 64 -11.96 -38.25 -26.08
C GLU A 64 -10.46 -38.59 -26.10
N SER A 65 -9.83 -38.62 -27.28
CA SER A 65 -8.37 -38.78 -27.41
C SER A 65 -7.60 -37.66 -26.70
N LEU A 66 -8.00 -36.40 -26.91
CA LEU A 66 -7.40 -35.24 -26.23
C LEU A 66 -7.65 -35.31 -24.72
N ARG A 67 -8.86 -35.71 -24.29
CA ARG A 67 -9.23 -35.84 -22.88
C ARG A 67 -8.36 -36.87 -22.16
N ILE A 68 -8.17 -38.06 -22.75
CA ILE A 68 -7.31 -39.12 -22.19
C ILE A 68 -5.87 -38.62 -22.07
N TYR A 69 -5.38 -37.93 -23.11
CA TYR A 69 -4.03 -37.37 -23.09
C TYR A 69 -3.86 -36.33 -21.98
N LEU A 70 -4.78 -35.38 -21.84
CA LEU A 70 -4.74 -34.35 -20.81
C LEU A 70 -4.79 -34.94 -19.40
N ALA A 71 -5.68 -35.92 -19.15
CA ALA A 71 -5.76 -36.60 -17.86
C ALA A 71 -4.43 -37.28 -17.49
N SER A 72 -3.80 -37.95 -18.47
CA SER A 72 -2.52 -38.63 -18.26
C SER A 72 -1.34 -37.67 -18.11
N ALA A 73 -1.27 -36.62 -18.93
CA ALA A 73 -0.14 -35.69 -18.94
C ALA A 73 -0.12 -34.77 -17.70
N LEU A 74 -1.30 -34.37 -17.23
CA LEU A 74 -1.44 -33.45 -16.10
C LEU A 74 -1.68 -34.16 -14.76
N GLY A 75 -1.96 -35.47 -14.76
CA GLY A 75 -2.23 -36.24 -13.54
C GLY A 75 -3.50 -35.83 -12.81
N VAL A 76 -4.53 -35.39 -13.53
CA VAL A 76 -5.78 -34.86 -12.96
C VAL A 76 -7.00 -35.75 -13.26
N SER A 77 -8.07 -35.60 -12.47
CA SER A 77 -9.32 -36.32 -12.67
C SER A 77 -10.05 -35.88 -13.93
N ARG A 78 -10.98 -36.72 -14.42
CA ARG A 78 -11.77 -36.44 -15.62
C ARG A 78 -12.63 -35.17 -15.49
N ASP A 79 -13.16 -34.92 -14.30
CA ASP A 79 -13.96 -33.72 -14.02
C ASP A 79 -13.14 -32.45 -14.17
N VAL A 80 -11.89 -32.44 -13.69
CA VAL A 80 -10.96 -31.32 -13.87
C VAL A 80 -10.63 -31.13 -15.35
N VAL A 81 -10.45 -32.21 -16.14
CA VAL A 81 -10.22 -32.10 -17.59
C VAL A 81 -11.42 -31.47 -18.30
N ASP A 82 -12.66 -31.79 -17.89
CA ASP A 82 -13.85 -31.15 -18.47
C ASP A 82 -13.87 -29.64 -18.22
N THR A 83 -13.49 -29.20 -17.02
CA THR A 83 -13.28 -27.78 -16.72
C THR A 83 -12.21 -27.15 -17.63
N LEU A 84 -11.08 -27.83 -17.90
CA LEU A 84 -10.04 -27.34 -18.82
C LEU A 84 -10.52 -27.24 -20.28
N LEU A 85 -11.36 -28.18 -20.71
CA LEU A 85 -11.88 -28.21 -22.08
C LEU A 85 -12.90 -27.11 -22.33
N TRP A 86 -13.79 -26.83 -21.36
CA TRP A 86 -15.02 -26.05 -21.61
C TRP A 86 -15.19 -24.79 -20.77
N GLU A 87 -14.62 -24.71 -19.56
CA GLU A 87 -14.86 -23.56 -18.69
C GLU A 87 -13.88 -22.42 -18.97
N ALA A 88 -14.42 -21.19 -19.04
CA ALA A 88 -13.64 -19.96 -19.13
C ALA A 88 -12.91 -19.65 -17.81
N PRO A 89 -11.85 -18.83 -17.81
CA PRO A 89 -11.12 -18.29 -18.98
C PRO A 89 -10.18 -19.35 -19.60
N ARG A 90 -9.73 -19.18 -20.85
CA ARG A 90 -8.75 -20.04 -21.55
C ARG A 90 -9.22 -21.48 -21.75
N SER A 91 -10.50 -21.65 -22.07
CA SER A 91 -11.04 -22.95 -22.48
C SER A 91 -10.32 -23.45 -23.75
N LEU A 92 -9.89 -24.71 -23.74
CA LEU A 92 -9.21 -25.29 -24.91
C LEU A 92 -10.13 -25.29 -26.14
N LEU A 93 -11.39 -25.71 -25.98
CA LEU A 93 -12.30 -25.88 -27.12
C LEU A 93 -13.04 -24.60 -27.50
N LEU A 94 -13.22 -23.65 -26.57
CA LEU A 94 -13.95 -22.40 -26.84
C LEU A 94 -13.03 -21.22 -27.21
N GLU A 95 -11.74 -21.25 -26.83
CA GLU A 95 -10.83 -20.13 -27.05
C GLU A 95 -9.53 -20.53 -27.78
N ALA A 96 -8.73 -21.45 -27.21
CA ALA A 96 -7.38 -21.74 -27.72
C ALA A 96 -7.38 -22.45 -29.08
N VAL A 97 -8.15 -23.54 -29.21
CA VAL A 97 -8.29 -24.29 -30.47
C VAL A 97 -8.92 -23.42 -31.57
N PRO A 98 -10.04 -22.69 -31.33
CA PRO A 98 -10.57 -21.76 -32.32
C PRO A 98 -9.56 -20.69 -32.77
N THR A 99 -8.71 -20.19 -31.87
CA THR A 99 -7.66 -19.22 -32.21
C THR A 99 -6.60 -19.83 -33.14
N LEU A 100 -6.13 -21.05 -32.86
CA LEU A 100 -5.21 -21.77 -33.75
C LEU A 100 -5.83 -22.06 -35.12
N VAL A 101 -7.09 -22.48 -35.16
CA VAL A 101 -7.81 -22.72 -36.42
C VAL A 101 -7.85 -21.45 -37.24
N ARG A 102 -8.27 -20.33 -36.64
CA ARG A 102 -8.32 -19.03 -37.33
C ARG A 102 -6.97 -18.66 -37.92
N ARG A 103 -5.89 -18.74 -37.13
CA ARG A 103 -4.52 -18.43 -37.55
C ARG A 103 -4.03 -19.34 -38.68
N LEU A 104 -4.13 -20.66 -38.52
CA LEU A 104 -3.66 -21.62 -39.53
C LEU A 104 -4.44 -21.57 -40.84
N PHE A 105 -5.77 -21.38 -40.81
CA PHE A 105 -6.59 -21.34 -42.03
C PHE A 105 -6.50 -20.02 -42.79
N ARG A 106 -6.21 -18.92 -42.10
CA ARG A 106 -6.01 -17.59 -42.72
C ARG A 106 -4.55 -17.24 -42.97
N ASN A 107 -3.63 -18.17 -42.75
CA ASN A 107 -2.19 -17.89 -42.82
C ASN A 107 -1.81 -16.64 -42.00
N TRP A 108 -2.37 -16.55 -40.79
CA TRP A 108 -2.26 -15.43 -39.87
C TRP A 108 -2.83 -14.10 -40.37
N GLU A 109 -3.53 -14.02 -41.51
CA GLU A 109 -4.13 -12.76 -41.96
C GLU A 109 -5.27 -12.31 -41.03
N LEU A 110 -5.25 -11.03 -40.67
CA LEU A 110 -6.33 -10.39 -39.92
C LEU A 110 -7.57 -10.28 -40.81
N ALA A 111 -8.75 -10.51 -40.22
CA ALA A 111 -10.03 -10.34 -40.92
C ALA A 111 -10.25 -8.90 -41.41
N PHE A 112 -9.67 -7.93 -40.68
CA PHE A 112 -9.67 -6.51 -41.02
C PHE A 112 -8.22 -5.99 -40.90
N PRO A 113 -7.44 -5.99 -41.99
CA PRO A 113 -6.10 -5.44 -42.00
C PRO A 113 -6.11 -3.98 -41.57
N THR A 114 -5.17 -3.60 -40.69
CA THR A 114 -5.02 -2.20 -40.25
C THR A 114 -3.82 -1.55 -40.93
N ALA A 115 -3.68 -0.23 -40.81
CA ALA A 115 -2.51 0.48 -41.33
C ALA A 115 -1.18 0.02 -40.70
N VAL A 116 -1.24 -0.66 -39.54
CA VAL A 116 -0.10 -1.12 -38.72
C VAL A 116 0.32 -2.56 -39.09
N GLY A 117 -0.53 -3.33 -39.78
CA GLY A 117 -0.19 -4.69 -40.19
C GLY A 117 -1.38 -5.48 -40.74
N SER A 118 -1.08 -6.44 -41.62
CA SER A 118 -2.06 -7.35 -42.23
C SER A 118 -2.13 -8.73 -41.55
N LEU A 119 -1.23 -9.00 -40.60
CA LEU A 119 -1.11 -10.31 -39.95
C LEU A 119 -1.35 -10.20 -38.43
N ASP A 120 -1.88 -11.28 -37.86
CA ASP A 120 -2.10 -11.55 -36.44
C ASP A 120 -0.76 -11.81 -35.73
N LEU A 121 -0.81 -11.86 -34.40
CA LEU A 121 0.33 -12.04 -33.49
C LEU A 121 1.16 -13.28 -33.87
N GLN A 122 2.45 -13.05 -34.07
CA GLN A 122 3.46 -14.03 -34.46
C GLN A 122 4.67 -13.88 -33.55
N ASP A 123 5.16 -15.00 -33.05
CA ASP A 123 6.42 -15.04 -32.32
C ASP A 123 7.17 -16.31 -32.67
N ASN A 124 8.47 -16.20 -32.95
CA ASN A 124 9.24 -17.33 -33.46
C ASN A 124 9.32 -18.45 -32.41
N PHE A 125 8.91 -19.66 -32.80
CA PHE A 125 8.91 -20.84 -31.94
C PHE A 125 8.04 -20.71 -30.68
N HIS A 126 7.13 -19.73 -30.64
CA HIS A 126 6.24 -19.50 -29.52
C HIS A 126 4.77 -19.49 -29.99
N PRO A 127 4.12 -20.66 -30.01
CA PRO A 127 2.74 -20.80 -30.49
C PRO A 127 1.74 -20.29 -29.44
N LEU A 128 0.69 -19.59 -29.90
CA LEU A 128 -0.35 -19.00 -29.04
C LEU A 128 0.21 -18.22 -27.82
N PRO A 129 0.98 -17.14 -28.04
CA PRO A 129 1.46 -16.27 -26.96
C PRO A 129 0.33 -15.71 -26.06
N ASP A 130 -0.91 -15.68 -26.55
CA ASP A 130 -2.10 -15.29 -25.78
C ASP A 130 -2.52 -16.33 -24.71
N PHE A 131 -1.98 -17.56 -24.78
CA PHE A 131 -2.40 -18.73 -24.00
C PHE A 131 -1.26 -19.52 -23.33
N VAL A 132 0.01 -19.28 -23.69
CA VAL A 132 1.22 -19.91 -23.08
C VAL A 132 2.30 -18.84 -22.88
N PRO A 133 3.11 -18.87 -21.79
CA PRO A 133 4.17 -17.90 -21.59
C PRO A 133 5.46 -18.44 -22.21
N ARG A 134 6.45 -17.59 -22.44
CA ARG A 134 7.78 -18.06 -22.87
C ARG A 134 8.50 -18.90 -21.81
N SER A 135 8.22 -18.70 -20.52
CA SER A 135 8.82 -19.47 -19.43
C SER A 135 7.76 -20.06 -18.50
N LEU A 136 8.02 -21.25 -17.93
CA LEU A 136 7.09 -21.97 -17.06
C LEU A 136 6.72 -21.23 -15.76
N PHE A 137 7.49 -20.21 -15.38
CA PHE A 137 7.31 -19.41 -14.17
C PHE A 137 7.02 -17.93 -14.43
N SER A 138 6.88 -17.51 -15.70
CA SER A 138 6.40 -16.16 -16.01
C SER A 138 4.88 -16.14 -16.03
N ASP A 139 4.30 -15.05 -15.55
CA ASP A 139 2.86 -14.84 -15.63
C ASP A 139 2.41 -14.83 -17.09
N LEU A 140 1.45 -15.69 -17.43
CA LEU A 140 0.85 -15.82 -18.76
C LEU A 140 0.20 -14.54 -19.30
N SER A 141 0.02 -13.56 -18.44
CA SER A 141 -1.23 -12.80 -18.41
C SER A 141 -1.03 -11.31 -18.61
N LEU A 142 0.19 -10.87 -18.91
CA LEU A 142 0.48 -9.48 -19.22
C LEU A 142 0.88 -9.41 -20.69
N PRO A 143 0.23 -8.58 -21.53
CA PRO A 143 0.71 -8.30 -22.87
C PRO A 143 2.22 -8.11 -22.85
N GLU A 144 2.98 -8.92 -23.56
CA GLU A 144 4.43 -8.78 -23.55
C GLU A 144 4.82 -7.62 -24.47
N VAL A 145 5.68 -6.74 -23.98
CA VAL A 145 6.28 -5.66 -24.76
C VAL A 145 7.64 -6.12 -25.23
N ARG A 146 7.85 -6.10 -26.55
CA ARG A 146 9.16 -6.34 -27.17
C ARG A 146 10.04 -5.12 -26.94
N VAL A 147 11.16 -5.32 -26.26
CA VAL A 147 12.14 -4.28 -25.98
C VAL A 147 13.29 -4.44 -26.95
N ILE A 148 13.50 -3.44 -27.80
CA ILE A 148 14.56 -3.45 -28.79
C ILE A 148 15.74 -2.68 -28.21
N ILE A 149 16.82 -3.41 -27.94
CA ILE A 149 18.01 -2.92 -27.24
C ILE A 149 19.11 -2.69 -28.29
N PRO A 150 19.66 -1.48 -28.36
CA PRO A 150 20.69 -1.15 -29.35
C PRO A 150 21.99 -1.90 -29.05
N PRO A 151 22.83 -2.17 -30.07
CA PRO A 151 24.13 -2.79 -29.89
C PRO A 151 25.02 -2.08 -28.86
N ALA A 152 25.59 -2.84 -27.92
CA ALA A 152 26.54 -2.31 -26.93
C ALA A 152 27.80 -1.70 -27.58
N SER A 153 28.27 -2.28 -28.68
CA SER A 153 29.38 -1.77 -29.49
C SER A 153 29.23 -2.18 -30.95
N VAL A 154 30.18 -1.76 -31.81
CA VAL A 154 30.25 -2.16 -33.23
C VAL A 154 30.36 -3.69 -33.42
N ASN A 155 30.80 -4.41 -32.39
CA ASN A 155 30.95 -5.87 -32.42
C ASN A 155 29.74 -6.63 -31.87
N HIS A 156 28.67 -5.93 -31.45
CA HIS A 156 27.46 -6.55 -30.92
C HIS A 156 26.31 -6.35 -31.91
N GLU A 157 25.32 -7.23 -31.83
CA GLU A 157 24.08 -7.12 -32.60
C GLU A 157 22.97 -6.49 -31.75
N GLU A 158 21.91 -6.05 -32.42
CA GLU A 158 20.69 -5.59 -31.78
C GLU A 158 20.01 -6.77 -31.06
N ARG A 159 19.53 -6.53 -29.85
CA ARG A 159 18.88 -7.56 -29.03
C ARG A 159 17.40 -7.24 -28.88
N ILE A 160 16.58 -8.28 -28.87
CA ILE A 160 15.14 -8.16 -28.63
C ILE A 160 14.83 -9.00 -27.40
N GLU A 161 14.39 -8.34 -26.35
CA GLU A 161 13.89 -8.98 -25.12
C GLU A 161 12.37 -8.81 -25.04
N ALA A 162 11.71 -9.64 -24.24
CA ALA A 162 10.28 -9.52 -23.98
C ALA A 162 10.07 -9.33 -22.48
N MET A 163 9.06 -8.53 -22.11
CA MET A 163 8.72 -8.36 -20.70
C MET A 163 7.25 -7.98 -20.48
N PRO A 164 6.68 -8.27 -19.30
CA PRO A 164 5.31 -7.94 -18.99
C PRO A 164 5.00 -6.43 -19.13
N ILE A 165 3.84 -6.08 -19.71
CA ILE A 165 3.48 -4.68 -19.98
C ILE A 165 3.58 -3.75 -18.77
N LEU A 166 3.15 -4.19 -17.59
CA LEU A 166 3.20 -3.34 -16.40
C LEU A 166 4.65 -3.02 -16.04
N GLN A 167 5.52 -4.03 -16.07
CA GLN A 167 6.94 -3.84 -15.86
C GLN A 167 7.54 -2.94 -16.96
N ALA A 168 7.07 -3.05 -18.21
CA ALA A 168 7.60 -2.29 -19.34
C ALA A 168 7.25 -0.81 -19.22
N LEU A 169 5.99 -0.52 -18.90
CA LEU A 169 5.48 0.83 -18.67
C LEU A 169 6.12 1.50 -17.46
N ASN A 170 6.51 0.74 -16.43
CA ASN A 170 7.24 1.28 -15.28
C ASN A 170 8.74 1.49 -15.54
N GLN A 171 9.39 0.61 -16.30
CA GLN A 171 10.83 0.68 -16.55
C GLN A 171 11.21 1.60 -17.72
N PHE A 172 10.36 1.72 -18.74
CA PHE A 172 10.62 2.54 -19.93
C PHE A 172 9.66 3.71 -20.02
N VAL A 173 9.60 4.48 -18.94
CA VAL A 173 9.04 5.81 -18.95
C VAL A 173 10.03 6.74 -19.67
N PRO A 174 9.60 7.58 -20.64
CA PRO A 174 10.47 8.56 -21.27
C PRO A 174 11.28 9.38 -20.25
N GLY A 175 12.60 9.42 -20.40
CA GLY A 175 13.54 10.09 -19.49
C GLY A 175 14.07 9.26 -18.31
N ARG A 176 13.53 8.06 -18.05
CA ARG A 176 14.09 7.12 -17.06
C ARG A 176 15.28 6.38 -17.66
N VAL A 177 16.41 6.37 -16.96
CA VAL A 177 17.59 5.59 -17.35
C VAL A 177 17.57 4.26 -16.60
N THR A 178 17.83 3.17 -17.31
CA THR A 178 17.86 1.80 -16.77
C THR A 178 19.15 1.08 -17.15
N ARG A 179 19.62 0.25 -16.23
CA ARG A 179 20.78 -0.64 -16.42
C ARG A 179 20.40 -2.11 -16.62
N ARG A 180 19.10 -2.43 -16.61
CA ARG A 180 18.60 -3.81 -16.63
C ARG A 180 19.19 -4.69 -17.73
N PHE A 181 19.46 -4.10 -18.91
CA PHE A 181 19.99 -4.84 -20.06
C PHE A 181 21.48 -4.59 -20.32
N ALA A 182 22.19 -3.94 -19.40
CA ALA A 182 23.56 -3.47 -19.58
C ALA A 182 24.63 -4.43 -18.99
N HIS A 183 24.42 -5.75 -19.12
CA HIS A 183 25.32 -6.75 -18.55
C HIS A 183 26.67 -6.82 -19.27
N GLU A 184 26.77 -6.32 -20.50
CA GLU A 184 28.00 -6.39 -21.30
C GLU A 184 29.10 -5.46 -20.78
N ARG A 185 28.74 -4.33 -20.15
CA ARG A 185 29.69 -3.31 -19.66
C ARG A 185 29.15 -2.50 -18.49
N GLY A 186 29.99 -2.30 -17.47
CA GLY A 186 29.66 -1.51 -16.29
C GLY A 186 29.22 -0.05 -16.54
N ALA A 187 29.60 0.58 -17.66
CA ALA A 187 29.18 1.96 -17.98
C ALA A 187 27.98 2.07 -18.95
N LEU A 188 27.42 0.94 -19.41
CA LEU A 188 26.31 0.94 -20.36
C LEU A 188 25.00 1.22 -19.61
N SER A 189 24.12 2.02 -20.21
CA SER A 189 22.79 2.31 -19.70
C SER A 189 21.89 2.65 -20.87
N HIS A 190 20.61 2.35 -20.73
CA HIS A 190 19.62 2.50 -21.78
C HIS A 190 18.46 3.36 -21.29
N TRP A 191 17.80 4.06 -22.20
CA TRP A 191 16.66 4.92 -21.89
C TRP A 191 15.84 5.24 -23.14
N ILE A 192 14.69 5.89 -22.95
CA ILE A 192 13.96 6.56 -24.01
C ILE A 192 14.25 8.06 -23.87
N PRO A 193 14.90 8.69 -24.87
CA PRO A 193 15.41 10.04 -24.73
C PRO A 193 14.29 11.09 -24.65
N VAL A 194 14.56 12.12 -23.88
CA VAL A 194 13.78 13.36 -23.78
C VAL A 194 14.75 14.53 -23.82
N ASP A 195 14.30 15.69 -24.29
CA ASP A 195 15.18 16.86 -24.45
C ASP A 195 15.25 17.70 -23.15
N PRO A 196 16.38 17.75 -22.43
CA PRO A 196 16.49 18.54 -21.20
C PRO A 196 16.29 20.04 -21.39
N ALA A 197 16.40 20.56 -22.63
CA ALA A 197 16.20 21.97 -22.91
C ALA A 197 14.73 22.42 -22.84
N PHE A 198 13.77 21.48 -22.94
CA PHE A 198 12.34 21.77 -22.96
C PHE A 198 11.63 21.13 -21.75
N PRO A 199 11.23 21.93 -20.74
CA PRO A 199 10.52 21.42 -19.56
C PRO A 199 9.15 20.78 -19.88
N GLU A 200 8.52 21.18 -20.98
CA GLU A 200 7.26 20.60 -21.46
C GLU A 200 7.45 20.08 -22.88
N GLN A 201 7.07 18.82 -23.10
CA GLN A 201 7.26 18.12 -24.38
C GLN A 201 6.02 17.31 -24.75
N GLN A 202 5.80 17.14 -26.05
CA GLN A 202 4.83 16.20 -26.59
C GLN A 202 5.55 14.99 -27.17
N ARG A 203 4.96 13.81 -27.02
CA ARG A 203 5.47 12.56 -27.57
C ARG A 203 4.35 11.85 -28.31
N ARG A 204 4.52 11.65 -29.62
CA ARG A 204 3.57 10.83 -30.38
C ARG A 204 3.70 9.38 -29.96
N ILE A 205 2.59 8.64 -29.97
CA ILE A 205 2.58 7.21 -29.63
C ILE A 205 3.52 6.44 -30.56
N GLY A 206 3.52 6.71 -31.87
CA GLY A 206 4.43 6.06 -32.82
C GLY A 206 5.92 6.36 -32.58
N ASP A 207 6.25 7.51 -31.97
CA ASP A 207 7.63 7.84 -31.59
C ASP A 207 8.08 7.14 -30.30
N TYR A 208 7.13 6.76 -29.44
CA TYR A 208 7.39 6.02 -28.20
C TYR A 208 7.46 4.51 -28.44
N ALA A 209 6.50 3.98 -29.21
CA ALA A 209 6.36 2.56 -29.49
C ALA A 209 6.28 2.33 -31.01
N GLU A 210 7.25 1.61 -31.57
CA GLU A 210 7.31 1.30 -33.02
C GLU A 210 6.10 0.48 -33.49
N SER A 211 5.52 -0.29 -32.57
CA SER A 211 4.30 -1.04 -32.78
C SER A 211 3.42 -0.89 -31.56
N HIS A 212 2.13 -0.62 -31.80
CA HIS A 212 1.14 -0.39 -30.76
C HIS A 212 -0.26 -0.79 -31.25
N GLU A 213 -1.13 -1.08 -30.29
CA GLU A 213 -2.53 -1.43 -30.50
C GLU A 213 -3.43 -0.33 -29.93
N TYR A 214 -4.46 0.07 -30.68
CA TYR A 214 -5.51 0.93 -30.12
C TYR A 214 -6.45 0.11 -29.24
N VAL A 215 -6.51 0.43 -27.95
CA VAL A 215 -7.28 -0.32 -26.94
C VAL A 215 -8.71 0.23 -26.83
N GLY A 216 -8.86 1.56 -26.90
CA GLY A 216 -10.16 2.20 -26.74
C GLY A 216 -10.05 3.67 -26.38
N THR A 217 -11.21 4.27 -26.12
CA THR A 217 -11.33 5.65 -25.65
C THR A 217 -11.83 5.64 -24.22
N PHE A 218 -11.04 6.12 -23.26
CA PHE A 218 -11.33 6.02 -21.82
C PHE A 218 -11.26 7.38 -21.12
N SER A 219 -12.02 7.53 -20.04
CA SER A 219 -11.98 8.69 -19.13
C SER A 219 -11.66 8.21 -17.72
N GLY A 220 -10.84 8.96 -16.99
CA GLY A 220 -10.52 8.64 -15.60
C GLY A 220 -11.75 8.81 -14.71
N SER A 221 -12.08 7.79 -13.93
CA SER A 221 -13.28 7.75 -13.06
C SER A 221 -12.97 7.36 -11.61
N LEU A 222 -11.71 7.01 -11.31
CA LEU A 222 -11.25 6.50 -10.01
C LEU A 222 -10.05 7.29 -9.49
N ASN A 223 -9.81 7.19 -8.17
CA ASN A 223 -8.65 7.68 -7.45
C ASN A 223 -8.46 9.20 -7.56
N ASP A 224 -7.30 9.64 -8.08
CA ASP A 224 -6.85 11.03 -8.10
C ASP A 224 -7.37 11.82 -9.30
N HIS A 225 -7.77 11.14 -10.37
CA HIS A 225 -8.04 11.75 -11.68
C HIS A 225 -9.43 11.37 -12.17
N THR A 226 -10.45 12.08 -11.68
CA THR A 226 -11.85 11.87 -12.03
C THR A 226 -12.40 12.99 -12.92
N GLY A 227 -13.23 12.65 -13.91
CA GLY A 227 -13.99 13.63 -14.70
C GLY A 227 -13.24 14.33 -15.84
N GLY A 228 -12.08 13.81 -16.26
CA GLY A 228 -11.33 14.30 -17.42
C GLY A 228 -11.96 13.93 -18.78
N PRO A 229 -11.60 14.66 -19.85
CA PRO A 229 -12.07 14.32 -21.20
C PRO A 229 -11.59 12.94 -21.63
N PRO A 230 -12.31 12.27 -22.54
CA PRO A 230 -11.91 10.96 -23.04
C PRO A 230 -10.59 11.02 -23.81
N LEU A 231 -9.73 10.03 -23.60
CA LEU A 231 -8.40 9.92 -24.19
C LEU A 231 -8.31 8.67 -25.07
N LEU A 232 -7.60 8.77 -26.18
CA LEU A 232 -7.27 7.62 -27.03
C LEU A 232 -6.17 6.81 -26.35
N VAL A 233 -6.46 5.55 -25.99
CA VAL A 233 -5.51 4.71 -25.26
C VAL A 233 -4.88 3.69 -26.17
N PHE A 234 -3.55 3.65 -26.16
CA PHE A 234 -2.74 2.74 -26.96
C PHE A 234 -1.89 1.84 -26.07
N ARG A 235 -1.85 0.56 -26.42
CA ARG A 235 -1.02 -0.44 -25.78
C ARG A 235 0.28 -0.58 -26.57
N PRO A 236 1.47 -0.33 -25.98
CA PRO A 236 2.72 -0.57 -26.67
C PRO A 236 2.96 -2.07 -26.87
N TRP A 237 3.47 -2.46 -28.03
CA TRP A 237 3.87 -3.83 -28.37
C TRP A 237 5.37 -3.93 -28.62
N ALA A 238 5.98 -2.87 -29.16
CA ALA A 238 7.43 -2.79 -29.33
C ALA A 238 7.94 -1.40 -28.94
N VAL A 239 8.94 -1.35 -28.07
CA VAL A 239 9.58 -0.12 -27.60
C VAL A 239 11.08 -0.22 -27.86
N ARG A 240 11.65 0.79 -28.51
CA ARG A 240 13.09 0.87 -28.79
C ARG A 240 13.78 1.72 -27.74
N LEU A 241 14.90 1.22 -27.23
CA LEU A 241 15.77 1.96 -26.33
C LEU A 241 16.92 2.61 -27.09
N GLU A 242 17.46 3.67 -26.51
CA GLU A 242 18.72 4.28 -26.92
C GLU A 242 19.76 4.14 -25.81
N ARG A 243 21.05 4.30 -26.17
CA ARG A 243 22.13 4.33 -25.18
C ARG A 243 22.15 5.70 -24.51
N ALA A 244 22.11 5.73 -23.18
CA ALA A 244 22.26 6.95 -22.41
C ALA A 244 23.75 7.34 -22.32
N ALA A 245 24.16 8.36 -23.07
CA ALA A 245 25.48 8.94 -22.87
C ALA A 245 25.48 9.78 -21.58
N ARG A 246 26.60 9.78 -20.84
CA ARG A 246 26.73 10.56 -19.60
C ARG A 246 26.55 12.08 -19.79
N SER A 247 26.70 12.58 -21.01
CA SER A 247 26.39 13.96 -21.38
C SER A 247 24.89 14.25 -21.38
N ASP A 248 24.08 13.25 -21.71
CA ASP A 248 22.67 13.39 -22.01
C ASP A 248 21.83 13.07 -20.77
N ALA A 249 22.17 11.97 -20.09
CA ALA A 249 21.54 11.55 -18.85
C ALA A 249 22.46 10.64 -18.01
N LEU A 250 22.43 10.83 -16.70
CA LEU A 250 23.10 9.98 -15.72
C LEU A 250 22.19 8.79 -15.35
N PRO A 251 22.76 7.66 -14.87
CA PRO A 251 21.98 6.51 -14.40
C PRO A 251 20.97 6.81 -13.28
N SER A 252 21.17 7.92 -12.56
CA SER A 252 20.27 8.38 -11.50
C SER A 252 19.08 9.23 -12.01
N SER A 253 18.92 9.36 -13.33
CA SER A 253 17.76 9.98 -13.97
C SER A 253 16.55 9.05 -13.90
N ASN A 254 15.42 9.58 -13.44
CA ASN A 254 14.24 8.78 -13.16
C ASN A 254 12.98 9.44 -13.75
N ALA A 255 11.98 8.63 -14.09
CA ALA A 255 10.70 9.11 -14.56
C ALA A 255 9.56 8.20 -14.09
N ARG A 256 8.35 8.77 -14.03
CA ARG A 256 7.12 8.08 -13.62
C ARG A 256 5.95 8.48 -14.49
N LEU A 257 5.05 7.54 -14.74
CA LEU A 257 3.77 7.82 -15.40
C LEU A 257 2.77 8.42 -14.41
N VAL A 258 1.90 9.29 -14.92
CA VAL A 258 0.73 9.78 -14.18
C VAL A 258 -0.46 8.95 -14.62
N TRP A 259 -0.86 8.01 -13.77
CA TRP A 259 -1.88 7.03 -14.08
C TRP A 259 -3.28 7.58 -13.88
N HIS A 260 -4.13 7.36 -14.87
CA HIS A 260 -5.59 7.44 -14.79
C HIS A 260 -6.15 6.02 -14.76
N SER A 261 -7.24 5.85 -14.04
CA SER A 261 -7.87 4.55 -13.83
C SER A 261 -9.37 4.60 -14.07
N ASP A 262 -9.89 3.55 -14.67
CA ASP A 262 -11.31 3.30 -14.87
C ASP A 262 -11.60 1.81 -14.69
N ILE A 263 -12.74 1.50 -14.06
CA ILE A 263 -13.21 0.12 -13.87
C ILE A 263 -14.65 0.05 -14.35
N MET A 264 -14.90 -0.86 -15.28
CA MET A 264 -16.23 -1.09 -15.84
C MET A 264 -16.66 -2.53 -15.55
N ALA A 265 -17.81 -2.70 -14.92
CA ALA A 265 -18.43 -4.01 -14.72
C ALA A 265 -18.95 -4.58 -16.04
N ASN A 266 -18.75 -5.87 -16.24
CA ASN A 266 -19.28 -6.65 -17.35
C ASN A 266 -20.22 -7.73 -16.80
N GLY A 267 -21.42 -7.86 -17.37
CA GLY A 267 -22.43 -8.80 -16.89
C GLY A 267 -23.04 -8.41 -15.52
N ASP A 268 -23.93 -9.27 -15.03
CA ASP A 268 -24.65 -9.04 -13.77
C ASP A 268 -23.83 -9.54 -12.57
N PRO A 269 -23.70 -8.76 -11.49
CA PRO A 269 -22.96 -9.19 -10.31
C PRO A 269 -23.71 -10.25 -9.50
N LEU A 270 -22.96 -11.03 -8.73
CA LEU A 270 -23.47 -11.69 -7.55
C LEU A 270 -23.60 -10.66 -6.41
N THR A 271 -24.81 -10.18 -6.16
CA THR A 271 -25.09 -9.25 -5.06
C THR A 271 -25.37 -10.01 -3.76
N ILE A 272 -24.68 -9.65 -2.69
CA ILE A 272 -24.86 -10.23 -1.36
C ILE A 272 -25.49 -9.20 -0.42
N PRO A 273 -26.58 -9.55 0.30
CA PRO A 273 -27.26 -8.60 1.18
C PRO A 273 -26.44 -8.30 2.44
N VAL A 274 -26.46 -7.04 2.88
CA VAL A 274 -25.87 -6.64 4.17
C VAL A 274 -26.69 -7.28 5.31
N PRO A 275 -26.04 -7.96 6.29
CA PRO A 275 -26.73 -8.52 7.44
C PRO A 275 -27.60 -7.48 8.17
N LEU A 276 -28.83 -7.87 8.53
CA LEU A 276 -29.87 -6.95 9.01
C LEU A 276 -29.48 -6.12 10.25
N ARG A 277 -28.62 -6.63 11.13
CA ARG A 277 -28.21 -5.92 12.36
C ARG A 277 -26.71 -5.63 12.40
N SER A 278 -26.04 -5.66 11.24
CA SER A 278 -24.68 -5.16 11.10
C SER A 278 -24.65 -3.64 11.19
N GLU A 279 -23.62 -3.11 11.86
CA GLU A 279 -23.36 -1.66 11.93
C GLU A 279 -23.14 -1.00 10.59
N TRP A 280 -22.71 -1.81 9.63
CA TRP A 280 -22.45 -1.40 8.27
C TRP A 280 -23.72 -1.17 7.48
N ARG A 281 -24.90 -1.64 7.92
CA ARG A 281 -26.16 -1.51 7.17
C ARG A 281 -26.54 -0.07 6.85
N ARG A 282 -26.18 0.89 7.72
CA ARG A 282 -26.44 2.32 7.49
C ARG A 282 -25.50 2.96 6.47
N TYR A 283 -24.32 2.35 6.24
CA TYR A 283 -23.28 2.90 5.37
C TYR A 283 -23.04 2.07 4.11
N VAL A 284 -23.38 0.78 4.08
CA VAL A 284 -23.19 -0.09 2.93
C VAL A 284 -24.52 -0.21 2.20
N ARG A 285 -24.53 0.23 0.93
CA ARG A 285 -25.69 0.13 0.05
C ARG A 285 -25.74 -1.21 -0.67
N THR A 286 -24.64 -1.59 -1.33
CA THR A 286 -24.56 -2.85 -2.08
C THR A 286 -23.18 -3.49 -1.93
N ILE A 287 -23.16 -4.81 -2.06
CA ILE A 287 -21.97 -5.65 -2.03
C ILE A 287 -22.04 -6.54 -3.28
N ASP A 288 -21.21 -6.26 -4.27
CA ASP A 288 -21.33 -6.84 -5.61
C ASP A 288 -20.03 -7.55 -6.00
N PHE A 289 -20.15 -8.83 -6.37
CA PHE A 289 -19.04 -9.64 -6.88
C PHE A 289 -19.19 -9.85 -8.38
N HIS A 290 -18.15 -9.53 -9.12
CA HIS A 290 -18.02 -9.72 -10.56
C HIS A 290 -16.99 -10.81 -10.81
N LEU A 291 -17.46 -12.06 -10.96
CA LEU A 291 -16.60 -13.24 -11.05
C LEU A 291 -16.83 -13.99 -12.36
N HIS A 292 -15.76 -14.38 -13.04
CA HIS A 292 -15.82 -15.04 -14.35
C HIS A 292 -16.70 -16.29 -14.32
N ARG A 293 -16.69 -17.04 -13.21
CA ARG A 293 -17.53 -18.23 -13.00
C ARG A 293 -19.03 -17.94 -13.12
N PHE A 294 -19.47 -16.74 -12.76
CA PHE A 294 -20.85 -16.28 -12.90
C PHE A 294 -21.12 -15.52 -14.21
N ARG A 295 -20.20 -15.61 -15.19
CA ARG A 295 -20.24 -14.84 -16.45
C ARG A 295 -20.32 -13.33 -16.22
N SER A 296 -19.69 -12.87 -15.14
CA SER A 296 -19.47 -11.47 -14.84
C SER A 296 -17.98 -11.22 -14.67
N SER A 297 -17.52 -10.00 -14.90
CA SER A 297 -16.12 -9.64 -14.73
C SER A 297 -16.02 -8.13 -14.59
N VAL A 298 -14.81 -7.62 -14.36
CA VAL A 298 -14.52 -6.20 -14.47
C VAL A 298 -13.43 -5.95 -15.52
N SER A 299 -13.66 -4.96 -16.37
CA SER A 299 -12.63 -4.39 -17.23
C SER A 299 -11.87 -3.31 -16.45
N VAL A 300 -10.69 -3.65 -15.97
CA VAL A 300 -9.75 -2.73 -15.35
C VAL A 300 -8.93 -2.04 -16.43
N ARG A 301 -9.01 -0.72 -16.50
CA ARG A 301 -8.35 0.13 -17.51
C ARG A 301 -7.35 1.04 -16.81
N ARG A 302 -6.07 0.91 -17.15
CA ARG A 302 -4.98 1.74 -16.62
C ARG A 302 -4.30 2.44 -17.78
N PHE A 303 -4.23 3.76 -17.74
CA PHE A 303 -3.68 4.55 -18.84
C PHE A 303 -3.05 5.84 -18.34
N ALA A 304 -1.96 6.25 -18.96
CA ALA A 304 -1.18 7.42 -18.57
C ALA A 304 -1.11 8.42 -19.74
N PRO A 305 -1.81 9.56 -19.67
CA PRO A 305 -1.70 10.62 -20.69
C PRO A 305 -0.41 11.42 -20.59
N MET A 306 0.32 11.30 -19.48
CA MET A 306 1.52 12.07 -19.23
C MET A 306 2.55 11.32 -18.38
N ALA A 307 3.80 11.77 -18.46
CA ALA A 307 4.92 11.32 -17.66
C ALA A 307 5.66 12.51 -17.04
N HIS A 308 6.20 12.32 -15.84
CA HIS A 308 7.14 13.26 -15.23
C HIS A 308 8.52 12.61 -15.16
N ALA A 309 9.52 13.27 -15.72
CA ALA A 309 10.92 12.86 -15.66
C ALA A 309 11.75 13.90 -14.90
N ASN A 310 12.77 13.43 -14.19
CA ASN A 310 13.87 14.25 -13.71
C ASN A 310 15.15 13.72 -14.33
N VAL A 311 15.62 14.40 -15.39
CA VAL A 311 16.82 14.02 -16.12
C VAL A 311 18.02 14.67 -15.47
N ARG A 312 18.92 13.85 -14.93
CA ARG A 312 20.12 14.32 -14.27
C ARG A 312 21.27 14.30 -15.24
N THR A 313 21.95 15.43 -15.38
CA THR A 313 23.17 15.54 -16.20
C THR A 313 24.39 15.78 -15.31
N LEU A 314 25.57 15.87 -15.90
CA LEU A 314 26.77 16.29 -15.16
C LEU A 314 26.71 17.76 -14.70
N GLN A 315 25.78 18.56 -15.25
CA GLN A 315 25.68 19.99 -15.00
C GLN A 315 24.56 20.30 -14.00
N ASP A 316 23.34 19.85 -14.31
CA ASP A 316 22.14 20.16 -13.54
C ASP A 316 21.07 19.05 -13.65
N ASP A 317 20.02 19.18 -12.84
CA ASP A 317 18.81 18.36 -12.83
C ASP A 317 17.68 19.06 -13.62
N PHE A 318 17.11 18.38 -14.61
CA PHE A 318 16.09 18.93 -15.51
C PHE A 318 14.73 18.25 -15.29
N PRO A 319 13.75 18.92 -14.65
CA PRO A 319 12.38 18.44 -14.56
C PRO A 319 11.66 18.57 -15.90
N ILE A 320 11.07 17.48 -16.38
CA ILE A 320 10.37 17.42 -17.67
C ILE A 320 8.98 16.84 -17.46
N THR A 321 7.98 17.48 -18.06
CA THR A 321 6.62 16.96 -18.20
C THR A 321 6.37 16.62 -19.65
N LEU A 322 5.99 15.36 -19.89
CA LEU A 322 5.79 14.82 -21.22
C LEU A 322 4.33 14.41 -21.40
N HIS A 323 3.71 14.88 -22.48
CA HIS A 323 2.32 14.58 -22.83
C HIS A 323 2.26 13.65 -24.04
N PHE A 324 1.44 12.60 -23.99
CA PHE A 324 1.26 11.69 -25.10
C PHE A 324 0.20 12.18 -26.09
N THR A 325 0.49 12.09 -27.38
CA THR A 325 -0.44 12.40 -28.47
C THR A 325 -0.50 11.24 -29.46
N SER A 326 -1.64 11.04 -30.12
CA SER A 326 -1.73 10.11 -31.24
C SER A 326 -0.95 10.63 -32.45
N ASP A 327 -0.74 9.79 -33.46
CA ASP A 327 -0.01 10.18 -34.68
C ASP A 327 -0.75 11.25 -35.51
N ASP A 328 -2.04 11.45 -35.24
CA ASP A 328 -2.87 12.54 -35.78
C ASP A 328 -3.05 13.71 -34.79
N ASP A 329 -2.14 13.83 -33.82
CA ASP A 329 -2.01 14.93 -32.85
C ASP A 329 -3.25 15.14 -31.94
N ARG A 330 -4.02 14.09 -31.67
CA ARG A 330 -5.10 14.09 -30.65
C ARG A 330 -4.56 13.68 -29.28
N ALA A 331 -5.27 14.07 -28.22
CA ALA A 331 -4.90 13.69 -26.86
C ALA A 331 -4.96 12.16 -26.69
N ALA A 332 -3.83 11.57 -26.28
CA ALA A 332 -3.68 10.14 -26.17
C ALA A 332 -3.01 9.74 -24.85
N ALA A 333 -2.99 8.44 -24.58
CA ALA A 333 -2.34 7.85 -23.43
C ALA A 333 -1.75 6.49 -23.79
N ILE A 334 -0.67 6.10 -23.11
CA ILE A 334 -0.18 4.72 -23.12
C ILE A 334 -0.82 3.94 -21.98
N GLY A 335 -1.20 2.69 -22.22
CA GLY A 335 -1.89 1.92 -21.18
C GLY A 335 -2.35 0.54 -21.62
N PHE A 336 -3.23 -0.04 -20.83
CA PHE A 336 -3.80 -1.35 -21.08
C PHE A 336 -5.20 -1.49 -20.46
N ALA A 337 -5.95 -2.46 -20.97
CA ALA A 337 -7.17 -2.97 -20.35
C ALA A 337 -7.00 -4.47 -20.06
N LEU A 338 -7.47 -4.90 -18.89
CA LEU A 338 -7.51 -6.31 -18.47
C LEU A 338 -8.92 -6.65 -18.02
N GLU A 339 -9.35 -7.87 -18.30
CA GLU A 339 -10.58 -8.44 -17.76
C GLU A 339 -10.24 -9.38 -16.60
N VAL A 340 -10.73 -9.04 -15.41
CA VAL A 340 -10.36 -9.68 -14.14
C VAL A 340 -11.59 -9.85 -13.25
N ASP A 341 -11.46 -10.64 -12.19
CA ASP A 341 -12.47 -10.68 -11.14
C ASP A 341 -12.42 -9.40 -10.29
N GLY A 342 -13.59 -8.96 -9.83
CA GLY A 342 -13.74 -7.72 -9.07
C GLY A 342 -14.76 -7.84 -7.95
N PHE A 343 -14.51 -7.09 -6.89
CA PHE A 343 -15.40 -6.92 -5.75
C PHE A 343 -15.67 -5.42 -5.56
N ARG A 344 -16.95 -5.03 -5.61
CA ARG A 344 -17.41 -3.65 -5.40
C ARG A 344 -18.22 -3.52 -4.11
N LEU A 345 -17.89 -2.52 -3.32
CA LEU A 345 -18.68 -2.07 -2.17
C LEU A 345 -19.15 -0.64 -2.40
N ASP A 346 -20.46 -0.43 -2.50
CA ASP A 346 -21.03 0.91 -2.58
C ASP A 346 -21.44 1.41 -1.20
N LEU A 347 -21.00 2.62 -0.88
CA LEU A 347 -21.08 3.25 0.42
C LEU A 347 -21.93 4.53 0.39
N ALA A 348 -22.83 4.66 1.35
CA ALA A 348 -23.54 5.87 1.72
C ALA A 348 -22.73 6.63 2.79
N LEU A 349 -21.63 7.27 2.38
CA LEU A 349 -20.84 8.08 3.31
C LEU A 349 -21.55 9.40 3.64
N PRO A 350 -21.46 9.92 4.88
CA PRO A 350 -22.00 11.23 5.24
C PRO A 350 -21.41 12.35 4.38
N GLU A 351 -22.26 13.29 3.96
CA GLU A 351 -21.81 14.49 3.23
C GLU A 351 -20.75 15.26 4.03
N PRO A 352 -19.80 15.94 3.37
CA PRO A 352 -18.73 16.68 4.05
C PRO A 352 -19.25 17.61 5.16
N HIS A 353 -20.34 18.33 4.90
CA HIS A 353 -20.96 19.24 5.87
C HIS A 353 -21.51 18.52 7.13
N ALA A 354 -21.97 17.27 6.99
CA ALA A 354 -22.45 16.46 8.11
C ALA A 354 -21.29 15.94 8.98
N LEU A 355 -20.10 15.75 8.39
CA LEU A 355 -18.88 15.45 9.14
C LEU A 355 -18.48 16.64 10.03
N ALA A 356 -18.70 17.87 9.56
CA ALA A 356 -18.48 19.09 10.35
C ALA A 356 -19.32 19.13 11.65
N ALA A 357 -20.52 18.55 11.61
CA ALA A 357 -21.43 18.48 12.74
C ALA A 357 -21.08 17.34 13.72
N SER A 358 -20.28 16.37 13.29
CA SER A 358 -19.78 15.28 14.13
C SER A 358 -18.61 15.78 14.97
N ILE A 359 -18.80 15.89 16.29
CA ILE A 359 -17.74 16.36 17.20
C ILE A 359 -16.73 15.23 17.38
N LEU A 360 -15.64 15.28 16.60
CA LEU A 360 -14.47 14.44 16.85
C LEU A 360 -13.89 14.76 18.25
N PRO A 361 -13.39 13.75 19.00
CA PRO A 361 -12.68 13.98 20.23
C PRO A 361 -11.44 14.87 20.01
N PRO A 362 -11.00 15.66 21.01
CA PRO A 362 -9.91 16.62 20.84
C PRO A 362 -8.61 16.00 20.30
N ASN A 363 -8.27 14.78 20.71
CA ASN A 363 -7.09 14.08 20.20
C ASN A 363 -7.23 13.72 18.71
N LEU A 364 -8.41 13.28 18.25
CA LEU A 364 -8.64 13.00 16.84
C LEU A 364 -8.67 14.27 16.00
N ILE A 365 -9.20 15.38 16.53
CA ILE A 365 -9.11 16.70 15.87
C ILE A 365 -7.64 17.09 15.69
N ALA A 366 -6.83 16.99 16.76
CA ALA A 366 -5.43 17.36 16.74
C ALA A 366 -4.62 16.54 15.72
N THR A 367 -4.86 15.22 15.64
CA THR A 367 -4.14 14.34 14.69
C THR A 367 -4.60 14.50 13.26
N SER A 368 -5.92 14.60 13.04
CA SER A 368 -6.49 14.78 11.71
C SER A 368 -6.15 16.16 11.14
N THR A 369 -6.08 17.20 11.98
CA THR A 369 -5.64 18.54 11.56
C THR A 369 -4.20 18.51 11.05
N LEU A 370 -3.26 17.94 11.79
CA LEU A 370 -1.87 17.85 11.34
C LEU A 370 -1.75 17.04 10.04
N ALA A 371 -2.47 15.92 9.94
CA ALA A 371 -2.49 15.09 8.73
C ALA A 371 -3.10 15.83 7.52
N TYR A 372 -4.19 16.58 7.72
CA TYR A 372 -4.78 17.43 6.69
C TYR A 372 -3.78 18.47 6.18
N LEU A 373 -3.08 19.17 7.09
CA LEU A 373 -2.10 20.20 6.70
C LEU A 373 -0.93 19.59 5.92
N ARG A 374 -0.46 18.42 6.35
CA ARG A 374 0.58 17.65 5.66
C ARG A 374 0.13 17.28 4.25
N ASP A 375 -1.00 16.60 4.10
CA ASP A 375 -1.54 16.17 2.80
C ASP A 375 -1.79 17.35 1.86
N THR A 376 -2.29 18.47 2.40
CA THR A 376 -2.54 19.71 1.66
C THR A 376 -1.24 20.28 1.09
N PHE A 377 -0.16 20.34 1.88
CA PHE A 377 1.13 20.82 1.41
C PHE A 377 1.80 19.87 0.42
N LEU A 378 1.78 18.57 0.70
CA LEU A 378 2.38 17.57 -0.19
C LEU A 378 1.70 17.56 -1.57
N SER A 379 0.37 17.74 -1.59
CA SER A 379 -0.45 17.70 -2.81
C SER A 379 -0.63 19.06 -3.49
N ASP A 380 0.01 20.12 -2.97
CA ASP A 380 -0.13 21.47 -3.48
C ASP A 380 0.34 21.57 -4.93
N SER A 381 -0.57 21.91 -5.84
CA SER A 381 -0.30 22.04 -7.28
C SER A 381 0.45 23.32 -7.64
N GLU A 382 0.48 24.32 -6.75
CA GLU A 382 1.22 25.56 -6.96
C GLU A 382 2.71 25.42 -6.60
N LEU A 383 3.07 24.37 -5.84
CA LEU A 383 4.47 24.07 -5.57
C LEU A 383 5.16 23.59 -6.86
N PRO A 384 6.44 23.95 -7.07
CA PRO A 384 7.18 23.56 -8.26
C PRO A 384 7.18 22.04 -8.53
N ASN A 385 7.13 21.67 -9.81
CA ASN A 385 7.09 20.26 -10.24
C ASN A 385 8.37 19.48 -9.91
N ASP A 386 9.50 20.18 -9.84
CA ASP A 386 10.81 19.61 -9.46
C ASP A 386 10.97 19.42 -7.95
N LEU A 387 10.12 20.07 -7.13
CA LEU A 387 10.08 19.84 -5.69
C LEU A 387 9.35 18.51 -5.44
N ASN A 388 10.13 17.43 -5.35
CA ASN A 388 9.60 16.08 -5.20
C ASN A 388 8.91 15.86 -3.84
N SER A 389 8.12 14.79 -3.73
CA SER A 389 7.34 14.47 -2.53
C SER A 389 8.20 14.35 -1.27
N PHE A 390 9.39 13.77 -1.38
CA PHE A 390 10.33 13.64 -0.26
C PHE A 390 10.86 15.00 0.22
N GLN A 391 11.16 15.93 -0.69
CA GLN A 391 11.53 17.29 -0.32
C GLN A 391 10.37 18.07 0.30
N ARG A 392 9.15 17.92 -0.23
CA ARG A 392 7.94 18.53 0.36
C ARG A 392 7.73 18.02 1.78
N GLU A 393 7.90 16.72 2.02
CA GLU A 393 7.82 16.10 3.34
C GLU A 393 8.81 16.73 4.32
N TRP A 394 10.08 16.84 3.94
CA TRP A 394 11.09 17.49 4.79
C TRP A 394 10.76 18.96 5.09
N LEU A 395 10.34 19.74 4.09
CA LEU A 395 9.99 21.14 4.28
C LEU A 395 8.81 21.30 5.26
N PHE A 396 7.80 20.43 5.16
CA PHE A 396 6.67 20.43 6.08
C PHE A 396 7.10 20.04 7.51
N GLN A 397 7.88 18.97 7.66
CA GLN A 397 8.41 18.55 8.96
C GLN A 397 9.25 19.65 9.63
N PHE A 398 10.12 20.32 8.87
CA PHE A 398 10.93 21.43 9.38
C PHE A 398 10.07 22.63 9.77
N LEU A 399 9.06 22.98 8.97
CA LEU A 399 8.11 24.04 9.31
C LEU A 399 7.43 23.77 10.66
N VAL A 400 6.87 22.59 10.84
CA VAL A 400 6.17 22.23 12.09
C VAL A 400 7.14 22.23 13.27
N SER A 401 8.33 21.64 13.11
CA SER A 401 9.35 21.56 14.15
C SER A 401 9.79 22.94 14.64
N VAL A 402 10.11 23.88 13.73
CA VAL A 402 10.61 25.21 14.12
C VAL A 402 9.53 26.08 14.75
N VAL A 403 8.31 26.03 14.20
CA VAL A 403 7.18 26.81 14.72
C VAL A 403 6.77 26.33 16.11
N MET A 404 6.65 25.01 16.31
CA MET A 404 6.28 24.45 17.61
C MET A 404 7.39 24.64 18.65
N ALA A 405 8.67 24.50 18.28
CA ALA A 405 9.78 24.75 19.20
C ALA A 405 9.87 26.21 19.65
N ASP A 406 9.72 27.17 18.74
CA ASP A 406 9.72 28.59 19.11
C ASP A 406 8.52 28.93 20.01
N ALA A 407 7.31 28.47 19.65
CA ALA A 407 6.10 28.69 20.44
C ALA A 407 6.17 28.05 21.84
N ALA A 408 6.78 26.87 21.93
CA ALA A 408 6.99 26.15 23.19
C ALA A 408 8.00 26.87 24.10
N VAL A 409 9.20 27.13 23.59
CA VAL A 409 10.34 27.66 24.36
C VAL A 409 10.15 29.13 24.74
N ASN A 410 9.58 29.94 23.85
CA ASN A 410 9.40 31.37 24.09
C ASN A 410 8.03 31.74 24.68
N ASP A 411 7.20 30.73 25.00
CA ASP A 411 5.80 30.89 25.43
C ASP A 411 4.99 31.85 24.54
N ARG A 412 5.14 31.72 23.21
CA ARG A 412 4.47 32.57 22.21
C ARG A 412 3.28 31.87 21.58
N ALA A 413 2.33 32.66 21.10
CA ALA A 413 1.28 32.16 20.22
C ALA A 413 1.90 31.71 18.89
N ILE A 414 1.38 30.61 18.32
CA ILE A 414 1.83 30.04 17.03
C ILE A 414 1.86 31.11 15.93
N ALA A 415 0.89 32.03 15.91
CA ALA A 415 0.83 33.13 14.95
C ALA A 415 2.06 34.06 14.99
N ALA A 416 2.51 34.40 16.20
CA ALA A 416 3.66 35.27 16.39
C ALA A 416 4.96 34.55 15.96
N SER A 417 5.08 33.26 16.29
CA SER A 417 6.21 32.43 15.85
C SER A 417 6.27 32.29 14.33
N ILE A 418 5.13 32.09 13.65
CA ILE A 418 5.06 32.03 12.18
C ILE A 418 5.53 33.35 11.55
N ALA A 419 4.98 34.48 12.01
CA ALA A 419 5.30 35.79 11.48
C ALA A 419 6.79 36.13 11.64
N ASP A 420 7.39 35.75 12.76
CA ASP A 420 8.79 36.02 13.08
C ASP A 420 9.76 35.06 12.35
N LEU A 421 9.48 33.77 12.33
CA LEU A 421 10.39 32.76 11.75
C LEU A 421 10.34 32.69 10.23
N LEU A 422 9.18 32.94 9.62
CA LEU A 422 8.99 32.88 8.18
C LEU A 422 9.20 34.23 7.47
N ASP A 423 9.68 35.24 8.20
CA ASP A 423 10.16 36.48 7.60
C ASP A 423 11.31 36.22 6.59
N ASP A 424 11.37 37.00 5.52
CA ASP A 424 12.30 36.76 4.40
C ASP A 424 13.78 36.81 4.82
N ASP A 425 14.12 37.61 5.84
CA ASP A 425 15.48 37.75 6.35
C ASP A 425 15.87 36.58 7.27
N ARG A 426 14.87 35.89 7.86
CA ARG A 426 15.09 34.86 8.88
C ARG A 426 14.89 33.43 8.40
N ILE A 427 13.95 33.19 7.49
CA ILE A 427 13.49 31.85 7.10
C ILE A 427 14.64 30.91 6.69
N THR A 428 15.63 31.44 5.95
CA THR A 428 16.77 30.64 5.46
C THR A 428 17.67 30.19 6.62
N GLY A 429 17.94 31.07 7.59
CA GLY A 429 18.75 30.74 8.76
C GLY A 429 18.05 29.76 9.68
N VAL A 430 16.74 29.94 9.88
CA VAL A 430 15.89 29.05 10.69
C VAL A 430 15.88 27.63 10.13
N PHE A 431 15.57 27.49 8.84
CA PHE A 431 15.52 26.17 8.17
C PHE A 431 16.90 25.51 8.11
N ARG A 432 17.98 26.28 7.91
CA ARG A 432 19.35 25.75 7.99
C ARG A 432 19.65 25.16 9.37
N GLY A 433 19.29 25.87 10.44
CA GLY A 433 19.55 25.42 11.81
C GLY A 433 18.81 24.12 12.18
N VAL A 434 17.55 23.97 11.79
CA VAL A 434 16.82 22.71 12.01
C VAL A 434 17.36 21.56 11.14
N MET A 435 17.78 21.84 9.89
CA MET A 435 18.40 20.84 9.02
C MET A 435 19.71 20.31 9.61
N GLU A 436 20.59 21.19 10.09
CA GLU A 436 21.89 20.81 10.67
C GLU A 436 21.71 19.89 11.90
N GLU A 437 20.75 20.20 12.75
CA GLU A 437 20.50 19.41 13.95
C GLU A 437 19.79 18.08 13.64
N THR A 438 18.79 18.11 12.74
CA THR A 438 18.01 16.91 12.38
C THR A 438 18.88 15.91 11.61
N PHE A 439 19.63 16.39 10.61
CA PHE A 439 20.52 15.51 9.84
C PHE A 439 21.78 15.12 10.60
N GLY A 440 22.27 15.98 11.51
CA GLY A 440 23.40 15.66 12.39
C GLY A 440 23.06 14.66 13.51
N ALA A 441 21.78 14.44 13.79
CA ALA A 441 21.29 13.49 14.78
C ALA A 441 21.07 12.06 14.24
N ILE A 442 21.09 11.86 12.91
CA ILE A 442 20.95 10.54 12.29
C ILE A 442 22.30 9.81 12.44
N PRO A 443 22.41 8.70 13.19
CA PRO A 443 23.61 7.89 13.18
C PRO A 443 23.84 7.39 11.74
N PRO A 444 25.09 7.24 11.25
CA PRO A 444 25.33 6.53 10.01
C PRO A 444 24.71 5.14 10.15
N ILE A 445 23.64 4.89 9.37
CA ILE A 445 22.91 3.63 9.34
C ILE A 445 23.93 2.51 9.08
N THR A 446 24.01 1.55 10.00
CA THR A 446 24.55 0.22 9.69
C THR A 446 23.53 -0.46 8.78
N PRO A 447 23.93 -0.93 7.58
CA PRO A 447 23.00 -1.58 6.67
C PRO A 447 22.66 -2.95 7.25
N ASP A 448 21.53 -3.02 7.94
CA ASP A 448 20.79 -4.25 8.25
C ASP A 448 19.42 -3.80 8.73
N ASP A 449 18.51 -3.64 7.76
CA ASP A 449 17.06 -3.84 7.88
C ASP A 449 16.51 -3.78 6.45
N ASP A 450 16.44 -4.98 5.85
CA ASP A 450 15.64 -5.29 4.67
C ASP A 450 14.16 -5.10 5.02
N ASP A 451 13.57 -4.01 4.53
CA ASP A 451 12.14 -3.87 4.26
C ASP A 451 11.98 -2.68 3.29
N ALA A 452 12.52 -2.88 2.09
CA ALA A 452 12.26 -2.07 0.91
C ALA A 452 11.97 -3.01 -0.26
N ASP A 453 10.85 -3.74 -0.16
CA ASP A 453 10.28 -4.38 -1.33
C ASP A 453 9.93 -3.29 -2.36
N ASP A 454 10.39 -3.53 -3.58
CA ASP A 454 10.35 -2.69 -4.79
C ASP A 454 11.30 -1.47 -4.83
N ALA A 455 12.60 -1.76 -4.82
CA ALA A 455 13.54 -1.06 -5.70
C ALA A 455 14.55 -2.06 -6.28
N ASP A 456 14.39 -2.42 -7.55
CA ASP A 456 15.44 -3.03 -8.39
C ASP A 456 16.66 -2.08 -8.46
N ALA A 457 17.46 -2.05 -7.41
CA ALA A 457 18.77 -1.43 -7.33
C ALA A 457 19.79 -2.54 -7.08
N GLU A 458 20.05 -3.33 -8.12
CA GLU A 458 21.28 -4.09 -8.22
C GLU A 458 22.46 -3.11 -8.39
N ASP A 459 22.90 -2.52 -7.27
CA ASP A 459 24.21 -1.87 -7.13
C ASP A 459 25.20 -2.93 -6.58
N GLU A 460 25.57 -3.88 -7.43
CA GLU A 460 26.82 -4.64 -7.27
C GLU A 460 27.74 -4.36 -8.47
N ASP A 461 29.05 -4.33 -8.17
CA ASP A 461 30.20 -4.07 -9.06
C ASP A 461 30.53 -2.62 -9.46
N ASP A 462 31.07 -1.87 -8.49
CA ASP A 462 32.30 -1.11 -8.74
C ASP A 462 33.34 -1.41 -7.64
N ALA A 463 33.77 -2.67 -7.59
CA ALA A 463 34.86 -3.14 -6.74
C ALA A 463 36.15 -3.23 -7.56
N THR A 464 36.87 -2.12 -7.71
CA THR A 464 38.33 -2.20 -7.90
C THR A 464 39.04 -1.18 -6.99
N ALA A 465 39.95 -1.73 -6.17
CA ALA A 465 40.72 -1.12 -5.07
C ALA A 465 39.94 -0.90 -3.76
N ILE A 466 39.99 -1.94 -2.91
CA ILE A 466 39.61 -1.92 -1.49
C ILE A 466 40.49 -0.91 -0.75
N ASP A 467 39.91 0.24 -0.39
CA ASP A 467 40.40 1.12 0.66
C ASP A 467 39.45 1.00 1.86
N ILE A 468 39.87 0.24 2.87
CA ILE A 468 39.12 -0.07 4.12
C ILE A 468 39.02 1.17 5.03
N SER A 469 39.37 2.37 4.55
CA SER A 469 39.32 3.63 5.31
C SER A 469 38.13 4.55 4.97
N ALA A 470 37.28 4.19 4.01
CA ALA A 470 36.12 5.01 3.62
C ALA A 470 34.89 4.79 4.54
N GLY A 471 35.05 5.12 5.83
CA GLY A 471 33.96 5.23 6.81
C GLY A 471 33.07 6.49 6.62
N PRO A 472 32.47 7.06 7.70
CA PRO A 472 31.28 7.96 7.75
C PRO A 472 31.18 9.18 6.80
N ALA A 473 32.20 9.44 5.97
CA ALA A 473 32.24 10.49 4.97
C ALA A 473 31.22 10.34 3.81
N ARG A 474 30.83 9.11 3.42
CA ARG A 474 29.80 8.91 2.35
C ARG A 474 28.39 9.30 2.82
N ALA A 475 28.00 8.93 4.03
CA ALA A 475 26.71 9.31 4.63
C ALA A 475 26.63 10.82 4.90
N ALA A 476 27.72 11.43 5.39
CA ALA A 476 27.82 12.88 5.58
C ALA A 476 27.68 13.66 4.25
N ARG A 477 28.21 13.12 3.13
CA ARG A 477 28.04 13.70 1.79
C ARG A 477 26.59 13.64 1.29
N GLY A 478 25.83 12.58 1.63
CA GLY A 478 24.41 12.44 1.28
C GLY A 478 23.52 13.47 1.98
N ALA A 479 23.69 13.63 3.30
CA ALA A 479 22.98 14.62 4.10
C ALA A 479 23.25 16.06 3.63
N GLY A 480 24.53 16.38 3.32
CA GLY A 480 24.91 17.70 2.81
C GLY A 480 24.28 18.05 1.46
N ARG A 481 24.16 17.09 0.53
CA ARG A 481 23.51 17.31 -0.77
C ARG A 481 22.01 17.56 -0.63
N LEU A 482 21.32 16.79 0.22
CA LEU A 482 19.90 17.01 0.48
C LEU A 482 19.66 18.38 1.11
N GLN A 483 20.45 18.74 2.12
CA GLN A 483 20.37 20.06 2.77
C GLN A 483 20.57 21.19 1.75
N GLN A 484 21.58 21.09 0.89
CA GLN A 484 21.80 22.09 -0.15
C GLN A 484 20.63 22.16 -1.14
N GLY A 485 20.09 21.02 -1.57
CA GLY A 485 18.91 20.95 -2.44
C GLY A 485 17.68 21.61 -1.82
N LEU A 486 17.41 21.36 -0.53
CA LEU A 486 16.28 21.98 0.17
C LEU A 486 16.46 23.49 0.33
N LEU A 487 17.67 23.96 0.62
CA LEU A 487 17.95 25.40 0.71
C LEU A 487 17.81 26.12 -0.63
N LEU A 488 18.17 25.47 -1.74
CA LEU A 488 17.93 25.99 -3.08
C LEU A 488 16.42 26.14 -3.36
N GLN A 489 15.62 25.13 -3.01
CA GLN A 489 14.16 25.20 -3.16
C GLN A 489 13.55 26.27 -2.25
N LEU A 490 14.02 26.39 -1.00
CA LEU A 490 13.59 27.44 -0.07
C LEU A 490 13.97 28.86 -0.55
N GLY A 491 14.99 28.99 -1.40
CA GLY A 491 15.36 30.24 -2.05
C GLY A 491 14.31 30.77 -3.04
N ARG A 492 13.38 29.92 -3.50
CA ARG A 492 12.35 30.30 -4.48
C ARG A 492 11.18 31.01 -3.78
N PRO A 493 10.75 32.20 -4.26
CA PRO A 493 9.66 32.96 -3.65
C PRO A 493 8.36 32.16 -3.51
N ILE A 494 8.00 31.38 -4.54
CA ILE A 494 6.80 30.53 -4.51
C ILE A 494 6.83 29.50 -3.38
N VAL A 495 7.96 28.87 -3.11
CA VAL A 495 8.07 27.88 -2.02
C VAL A 495 7.87 28.55 -0.65
N ARG A 496 8.44 29.74 -0.46
CA ARG A 496 8.25 30.52 0.77
C ARG A 496 6.80 30.96 0.96
N GLU A 497 6.16 31.43 -0.12
CA GLU A 497 4.75 31.82 -0.12
C GLU A 497 3.85 30.64 0.26
N ARG A 498 4.04 29.47 -0.37
CA ARG A 498 3.27 28.26 -0.05
C ARG A 498 3.53 27.75 1.37
N LEU A 499 4.77 27.84 1.88
CA LEU A 499 5.09 27.56 3.28
C LEU A 499 4.35 28.47 4.25
N ARG A 500 4.27 29.78 3.96
CA ARG A 500 3.50 30.73 4.78
C ARG A 500 2.00 30.45 4.71
N ALA A 501 1.48 30.11 3.53
CA ALA A 501 0.08 29.79 3.33
C ALA A 501 -0.35 28.56 4.15
N ILE A 502 0.45 27.49 4.15
CA ILE A 502 0.15 26.31 4.99
C ILE A 502 0.38 26.60 6.47
N ALA A 503 1.43 27.36 6.83
CA ALA A 503 1.69 27.73 8.22
C ALA A 503 0.52 28.51 8.84
N ALA A 504 -0.09 29.42 8.09
CA ALA A 504 -1.26 30.18 8.55
C ALA A 504 -2.44 29.26 8.96
N GLN A 505 -2.60 28.12 8.28
CA GLN A 505 -3.65 27.15 8.60
C GLN A 505 -3.39 26.33 9.87
N LEU A 506 -2.18 26.39 10.47
CA LEU A 506 -1.92 25.82 11.80
C LEU A 506 -2.77 26.46 12.91
N GLN A 507 -3.27 27.69 12.69
CA GLN A 507 -4.12 28.41 13.65
C GLN A 507 -5.61 28.15 13.40
N SER A 508 -6.01 28.16 12.13
CA SER A 508 -7.39 28.01 11.73
C SER A 508 -7.44 27.33 10.37
N VAL A 509 -7.92 26.10 10.39
CA VAL A 509 -8.09 25.29 9.19
C VAL A 509 -9.31 25.78 8.41
N ASN A 510 -9.24 25.74 7.08
CA ASN A 510 -10.45 25.86 6.26
C ASN A 510 -11.37 24.67 6.51
N ALA A 511 -12.46 24.90 7.26
CA ALA A 511 -13.39 23.84 7.67
C ALA A 511 -14.01 23.09 6.49
N GLU A 512 -14.34 23.77 5.39
CA GLU A 512 -14.93 23.12 4.21
C GLU A 512 -13.92 22.18 3.54
N ALA A 513 -12.70 22.66 3.30
CA ALA A 513 -11.63 21.85 2.72
C ALA A 513 -11.24 20.67 3.62
N PHE A 514 -11.20 20.90 4.93
CA PHE A 514 -10.95 19.85 5.93
C PHE A 514 -12.00 18.76 5.91
N ASN A 515 -13.28 19.11 5.80
CA ASN A 515 -14.36 18.13 5.76
C ASN A 515 -14.36 17.30 4.47
N VAL A 516 -14.04 17.92 3.32
CA VAL A 516 -13.85 17.19 2.06
C VAL A 516 -12.66 16.23 2.18
N TRP A 517 -11.55 16.69 2.76
CA TRP A 517 -10.40 15.83 3.03
C TRP A 517 -10.73 14.69 3.99
N LEU A 518 -11.50 14.96 5.05
CA LEU A 518 -11.89 13.97 6.06
C LEU A 518 -12.78 12.89 5.45
N ARG A 519 -13.72 13.26 4.59
CA ARG A 519 -14.52 12.30 3.82
C ARG A 519 -13.63 11.41 2.96
N ARG A 520 -12.65 11.99 2.26
CA ARG A 520 -11.68 11.25 1.46
C ARG A 520 -10.83 10.31 2.32
N LEU A 521 -10.38 10.75 3.49
CA LEU A 521 -9.64 9.94 4.46
C LEU A 521 -10.46 8.73 4.91
N VAL A 522 -11.76 8.92 5.18
CA VAL A 522 -12.68 7.84 5.55
C VAL A 522 -12.80 6.82 4.42
N LEU A 523 -13.08 7.28 3.19
CA LEU A 523 -13.19 6.39 2.03
C LEU A 523 -11.89 5.62 1.79
N GLU A 524 -10.74 6.28 1.92
CA GLU A 524 -9.44 5.67 1.75
C GLU A 524 -9.16 4.60 2.79
N THR A 525 -9.40 4.94 4.06
CA THR A 525 -9.22 4.03 5.19
C THR A 525 -10.13 2.81 5.07
N LEU A 526 -11.37 2.98 4.61
CA LEU A 526 -12.27 1.88 4.32
C LEU A 526 -11.80 1.01 3.16
N GLY A 527 -11.24 1.62 2.12
CA GLY A 527 -10.65 0.90 0.99
C GLY A 527 -9.54 -0.04 1.45
N GLU A 528 -8.56 0.49 2.17
CA GLU A 528 -7.44 -0.30 2.70
C GLU A 528 -7.91 -1.34 3.73
N ALA A 529 -8.84 -1.00 4.62
CA ALA A 529 -9.39 -1.96 5.57
C ALA A 529 -10.17 -3.10 4.89
N MET A 530 -10.89 -2.80 3.81
CA MET A 530 -11.59 -3.79 2.99
C MET A 530 -10.61 -4.70 2.27
N LEU A 531 -9.53 -4.17 1.71
CA LEU A 531 -8.46 -4.97 1.13
C LEU A 531 -7.87 -5.93 2.17
N GLN A 532 -7.50 -5.43 3.36
CA GLN A 532 -6.99 -6.26 4.46
C GLN A 532 -8.00 -7.33 4.92
N ALA A 533 -9.29 -6.99 4.97
CA ALA A 533 -10.35 -7.94 5.31
C ALA A 533 -10.50 -9.05 4.25
N CYS A 534 -10.41 -8.71 2.95
CA CYS A 534 -10.39 -9.69 1.87
C CYS A 534 -9.18 -10.63 1.99
N ILE A 535 -7.99 -10.08 2.24
CA ILE A 535 -6.75 -10.84 2.42
C ILE A 535 -6.85 -11.80 3.62
N ALA A 536 -7.32 -11.31 4.76
CA ALA A 536 -7.47 -12.12 5.97
C ALA A 536 -8.53 -13.23 5.83
N ALA A 537 -9.55 -13.00 4.99
CA ALA A 537 -10.61 -13.96 4.71
C ALA A 537 -10.22 -14.99 3.62
N ALA A 538 -9.24 -14.67 2.76
CA ALA A 538 -8.77 -15.53 1.68
C ALA A 538 -8.03 -16.79 2.20
N PRO A 539 -8.02 -17.91 1.45
CA PRO A 539 -7.24 -19.09 1.80
C PRO A 539 -5.73 -18.81 1.76
N ARG A 540 -4.94 -19.38 2.68
CA ARG A 540 -3.47 -19.16 2.80
C ARG A 540 -2.63 -19.49 1.55
N GLN A 541 -3.21 -20.14 0.55
CA GLN A 541 -2.54 -20.55 -0.68
C GLN A 541 -2.70 -19.52 -1.81
N ALA A 542 -3.56 -18.51 -1.63
CA ALA A 542 -3.71 -17.38 -2.54
C ALA A 542 -2.57 -16.38 -2.30
N THR A 543 -1.87 -15.97 -3.36
CA THR A 543 -0.86 -14.91 -3.30
C THR A 543 -1.54 -13.57 -3.07
N VAL A 544 -1.22 -12.95 -1.92
CA VAL A 544 -1.83 -11.73 -1.41
C VAL A 544 -1.51 -10.50 -2.27
N ASP A 545 -0.36 -10.50 -2.93
CA ASP A 545 0.16 -9.37 -3.74
C ASP A 545 -0.58 -9.18 -5.08
N THR A 546 -1.66 -9.93 -5.28
CA THR A 546 -2.47 -9.89 -6.51
C THR A 546 -3.71 -9.00 -6.41
N LEU A 547 -4.02 -8.43 -5.24
CA LEU A 547 -5.21 -7.58 -5.06
C LEU A 547 -4.84 -6.10 -5.01
N LEU A 548 -5.58 -5.28 -5.75
CA LEU A 548 -5.46 -3.82 -5.77
C LEU A 548 -6.75 -3.16 -5.32
N VAL A 549 -6.61 -2.02 -4.64
CA VAL A 549 -7.74 -1.19 -4.18
C VAL A 549 -7.83 0.13 -4.96
N ASP A 550 -9.03 0.42 -5.47
CA ASP A 550 -9.38 1.69 -6.09
C ASP A 550 -10.64 2.27 -5.48
N VAL A 551 -10.71 3.59 -5.41
CA VAL A 551 -11.84 4.30 -4.78
C VAL A 551 -12.45 5.34 -5.72
N ARG A 552 -13.76 5.50 -5.65
CA ARG A 552 -14.52 6.55 -6.32
C ARG A 552 -15.38 7.27 -5.30
N ASP A 553 -15.32 8.61 -5.25
CA ASP A 553 -16.23 9.42 -4.45
C ASP A 553 -17.13 10.23 -5.38
N ASP A 554 -18.36 9.75 -5.62
CA ASP A 554 -19.39 10.51 -6.34
C ASP A 554 -20.28 11.23 -5.33
N VAL A 555 -19.82 12.41 -4.91
CA VAL A 555 -20.53 13.27 -3.96
C VAL A 555 -21.89 13.71 -4.52
N GLN A 556 -22.00 13.96 -5.83
CA GLN A 556 -23.28 14.37 -6.43
C GLN A 556 -24.30 13.24 -6.47
N GLY A 557 -23.85 12.01 -6.74
CA GLY A 557 -24.66 10.80 -6.67
C GLY A 557 -24.92 10.31 -5.24
N GLY A 558 -24.21 10.85 -4.23
CA GLY A 558 -24.28 10.42 -2.84
C GLY A 558 -23.79 8.98 -2.62
N ILE A 559 -22.92 8.48 -3.49
CA ILE A 559 -22.38 7.11 -3.48
C ILE A 559 -20.86 7.18 -3.60
N ALA A 560 -20.17 6.58 -2.65
CA ALA A 560 -18.75 6.28 -2.78
C ALA A 560 -18.57 4.78 -3.04
N SER A 561 -17.70 4.40 -3.96
CA SER A 561 -17.45 3.00 -4.30
C SER A 561 -16.01 2.62 -3.96
N VAL A 562 -15.83 1.47 -3.32
CA VAL A 562 -14.53 0.80 -3.17
C VAL A 562 -14.51 -0.40 -4.11
N TRP A 563 -13.46 -0.53 -4.89
CA TRP A 563 -13.20 -1.66 -5.77
C TRP A 563 -11.96 -2.41 -5.31
N ILE A 564 -12.07 -3.73 -5.18
CA ILE A 564 -10.94 -4.64 -5.05
C ILE A 564 -10.89 -5.48 -6.32
N THR A 565 -9.77 -5.46 -7.02
CA THR A 565 -9.61 -6.18 -8.29
C THR A 565 -8.35 -7.01 -8.28
N GLU A 566 -8.39 -8.16 -8.93
CA GLU A 566 -7.20 -8.96 -9.16
C GLU A 566 -6.29 -8.32 -10.24
N SER A 567 -4.98 -8.44 -10.08
CA SER A 567 -3.98 -7.86 -10.98
C SER A 567 -3.64 -8.77 -12.16
N THR A 568 -4.16 -10.00 -12.18
CA THR A 568 -3.87 -11.03 -13.20
C THR A 568 -5.10 -11.32 -14.07
N LEU A 569 -4.89 -11.42 -15.39
CA LEU A 569 -5.95 -11.68 -16.38
C LEU A 569 -6.66 -13.03 -16.12
N GLY A 570 -7.99 -13.01 -16.10
CA GLY A 570 -8.83 -14.20 -15.87
C GLY A 570 -8.94 -14.64 -14.41
N GLY A 571 -8.26 -13.91 -13.52
CA GLY A 571 -8.31 -14.08 -12.09
C GLY A 571 -7.36 -15.14 -11.51
N ALA A 572 -6.71 -14.80 -10.40
CA ALA A 572 -5.94 -15.69 -9.54
C ALA A 572 -6.85 -16.59 -8.67
N GLY A 573 -8.17 -16.33 -8.66
CA GLY A 573 -9.17 -17.12 -7.92
C GLY A 573 -9.27 -16.75 -6.44
N VAL A 574 -8.66 -15.62 -6.04
CA VAL A 574 -8.65 -15.13 -4.65
C VAL A 574 -10.01 -14.55 -4.30
N LEU A 575 -10.55 -13.70 -5.18
CA LEU A 575 -11.88 -13.11 -5.04
C LEU A 575 -12.98 -14.17 -5.20
N GLU A 576 -12.76 -15.21 -6.00
CA GLU A 576 -13.68 -16.35 -6.07
C GLU A 576 -13.77 -17.07 -4.72
N ALA A 577 -12.64 -17.47 -4.15
CA ALA A 577 -12.61 -18.15 -2.85
C ALA A 577 -13.16 -17.27 -1.72
N PHE A 578 -12.89 -15.96 -1.78
CA PHE A 578 -13.45 -14.99 -0.86
C PHE A 578 -14.98 -14.87 -1.01
N ALA A 579 -15.51 -14.79 -2.24
CA ALA A 579 -16.94 -14.70 -2.50
C ALA A 579 -17.69 -15.94 -2.00
N GLU A 580 -17.15 -17.15 -2.20
CA GLU A 580 -17.75 -18.39 -1.68
C GLU A 580 -17.86 -18.38 -0.16
N ARG A 581 -16.76 -18.01 0.52
CA ARG A 581 -16.73 -17.93 1.99
C ARG A 581 -17.66 -16.83 2.52
N PHE A 582 -17.69 -15.69 1.84
CA PHE A 582 -18.52 -14.57 2.23
C PHE A 582 -20.01 -14.84 1.98
N ALA A 583 -20.37 -15.52 0.89
CA ALA A 583 -21.75 -15.95 0.64
C ALA A 583 -22.25 -16.95 1.69
N ALA A 584 -21.37 -17.84 2.17
CA ALA A 584 -21.69 -18.79 3.24
C ALA A 584 -21.86 -18.09 4.60
N GLU A 585 -20.97 -17.16 4.94
CA GLU A 585 -20.97 -16.45 6.22
C GLU A 585 -20.69 -14.94 6.08
N PRO A 586 -21.70 -14.12 5.69
CA PRO A 586 -21.49 -12.69 5.45
C PRO A 586 -20.99 -11.90 6.67
N ARG A 587 -21.23 -12.41 7.87
CA ARG A 587 -20.78 -11.79 9.13
C ARG A 587 -19.26 -11.79 9.26
N LEU A 588 -18.60 -12.84 8.77
CA LEU A 588 -17.14 -13.00 8.92
C LEU A 588 -16.38 -11.85 8.26
N PHE A 589 -16.83 -11.36 7.10
CA PHE A 589 -16.18 -10.23 6.43
C PHE A 589 -16.33 -8.94 7.25
N PHE A 590 -17.52 -8.63 7.75
CA PHE A 590 -17.68 -7.44 8.58
C PHE A 590 -16.88 -7.52 9.89
N THR A 591 -16.79 -8.71 10.49
CA THR A 591 -15.89 -8.96 11.60
C THR A 591 -14.42 -8.78 11.21
N ALA A 592 -14.00 -9.24 10.02
CA ALA A 592 -12.65 -9.04 9.51
C ALA A 592 -12.36 -7.57 9.21
N LEU A 593 -13.32 -6.82 8.68
CA LEU A 593 -13.24 -5.38 8.43
C LEU A 593 -13.13 -4.60 9.74
N GLU A 594 -13.94 -4.94 10.74
CA GLU A 594 -13.85 -4.36 12.08
C GLU A 594 -12.53 -4.71 12.78
N ALA A 595 -12.00 -5.92 12.55
CA ALA A 595 -10.69 -6.33 13.05
C ALA A 595 -9.55 -5.56 12.37
N ALA A 596 -9.61 -5.36 11.04
CA ALA A 596 -8.64 -4.54 10.31
C ALA A 596 -8.66 -3.07 10.76
N LEU A 597 -9.84 -2.59 11.16
CA LEU A 597 -10.00 -1.25 11.74
C LEU A 597 -9.69 -1.19 13.23
N ALA A 598 -9.45 -2.29 13.95
CA ALA A 598 -9.18 -2.27 15.39
C ALA A 598 -7.79 -1.71 15.69
N PRO A 599 -7.55 -1.18 16.92
CA PRO A 599 -6.20 -0.82 17.33
C PRO A 599 -5.27 -2.02 17.26
N THR A 600 -4.09 -1.84 16.67
CA THR A 600 -3.09 -2.91 16.56
C THR A 600 -2.28 -3.05 17.84
N ASP A 601 -1.62 -4.20 18.01
CA ASP A 601 -0.70 -4.42 19.12
C ASP A 601 0.37 -3.33 19.23
N LEU A 602 0.84 -2.78 18.10
CA LEU A 602 1.80 -1.68 18.04
C LEU A 602 1.19 -0.34 18.49
N GLU A 603 -0.07 -0.06 18.12
CA GLU A 603 -0.80 1.13 18.59
C GLU A 603 -0.95 1.12 20.12
N LEU A 604 -1.22 -0.06 20.70
CA LEU A 604 -1.41 -0.25 22.14
C LEU A 604 -0.10 -0.19 22.97
N VAL A 605 1.07 -0.24 22.31
CA VAL A 605 2.37 -0.14 23.02
C VAL A 605 2.51 1.19 23.74
N ASP A 606 2.05 2.30 23.14
CA ASP A 606 2.20 3.63 23.72
C ASP A 606 1.51 3.71 25.10
N ASP A 607 0.19 3.53 25.13
CA ASP A 607 -0.60 3.53 26.37
C ASP A 607 -0.03 2.54 27.40
N GLY A 608 0.32 1.32 26.97
CA GLY A 608 0.87 0.29 27.84
C GLY A 608 2.20 0.68 28.49
N LEU A 609 3.14 1.25 27.72
CA LEU A 609 4.43 1.70 28.27
C LEU A 609 4.26 2.89 29.21
N ARG A 610 3.39 3.85 28.86
CA ARG A 610 3.10 5.02 29.71
C ARG A 610 2.51 4.59 31.06
N GLU A 611 1.54 3.67 31.03
CA GLU A 611 0.94 3.12 32.24
C GLU A 611 1.99 2.40 33.09
N ILE A 612 2.83 1.55 32.49
CA ILE A 612 3.88 0.82 33.23
C ILE A 612 4.92 1.77 33.85
N VAL A 613 5.35 2.84 33.15
CA VAL A 613 6.28 3.85 33.71
C VAL A 613 5.64 4.56 34.90
N ALA A 614 4.39 5.01 34.78
CA ALA A 614 3.67 5.64 35.88
C ALA A 614 3.49 4.69 37.06
N LEU A 615 3.16 3.42 36.80
CA LEU A 615 2.99 2.40 37.83
C LEU A 615 4.30 2.04 38.54
N GLY A 616 5.42 1.96 37.81
CA GLY A 616 6.73 1.67 38.38
C GLY A 616 7.20 2.74 39.38
N LEU A 617 6.76 3.99 39.20
CA LEU A 617 7.06 5.09 40.12
C LEU A 617 6.03 5.24 41.26
N ALA A 618 4.76 4.92 41.00
CA ALA A 618 3.68 5.10 41.98
C ALA A 618 3.51 3.90 42.93
N ASN A 619 3.86 2.68 42.50
CA ASN A 619 3.69 1.47 43.28
C ASN A 619 5.06 0.83 43.60
N GLN A 620 5.42 0.84 44.88
CA GLN A 620 6.72 0.35 45.35
C GLN A 620 6.98 -1.11 44.97
N ASP A 621 5.98 -1.99 45.03
CA ASP A 621 6.13 -3.40 44.71
C ASP A 621 6.46 -3.62 43.23
N VAL A 622 5.77 -2.90 42.33
CA VAL A 622 6.06 -2.92 40.89
C VAL A 622 7.43 -2.32 40.60
N GLY A 623 7.76 -1.18 41.23
CA GLY A 623 9.07 -0.53 41.12
C GLY A 623 10.22 -1.43 41.56
N ASP A 624 10.07 -2.14 42.69
CA ASP A 624 11.07 -3.07 43.22
C ASP A 624 11.30 -4.26 42.27
N GLN A 625 10.24 -4.78 41.65
CA GLN A 625 10.38 -5.84 40.64
C GLN A 625 11.11 -5.38 39.39
N ILE A 626 10.77 -4.19 38.88
CA ILE A 626 11.45 -3.59 37.71
C ILE A 626 12.93 -3.37 38.04
N ALA A 627 13.25 -2.84 39.22
CA ALA A 627 14.62 -2.64 39.68
C ALA A 627 15.40 -3.96 39.75
N ARG A 628 14.80 -5.01 40.32
CA ARG A 628 15.41 -6.35 40.37
C ARG A 628 15.70 -6.87 38.96
N LEU A 629 14.73 -6.80 38.05
CA LEU A 629 14.88 -7.22 36.64
C LEU A 629 16.04 -6.51 35.92
N ARG A 630 16.25 -5.22 36.19
CA ARG A 630 17.35 -4.43 35.61
C ARG A 630 18.73 -4.79 36.17
N SER A 631 18.77 -5.27 37.41
CA SER A 631 20.01 -5.63 38.12
C SER A 631 20.46 -7.09 37.92
N THR A 632 19.54 -7.96 37.52
CA THR A 632 19.80 -9.40 37.37
C THR A 632 20.61 -9.70 36.12
N ASN A 633 21.72 -10.42 36.29
CA ASN A 633 22.59 -10.90 35.20
C ASN A 633 22.39 -12.39 34.85
N SER A 634 21.53 -13.10 35.59
CA SER A 634 21.21 -14.52 35.36
C SER A 634 19.96 -14.68 34.49
N HIS A 635 20.07 -15.44 33.40
CA HIS A 635 18.93 -15.69 32.50
C HIS A 635 17.75 -16.37 33.21
N GLY A 636 18.01 -17.41 34.02
CA GLY A 636 16.94 -18.14 34.71
C GLY A 636 16.25 -17.32 35.81
N GLU A 637 17.02 -16.50 36.54
CA GLU A 637 16.42 -15.59 37.53
C GLU A 637 15.62 -14.46 36.85
N ARG A 638 16.13 -13.93 35.73
CA ARG A 638 15.43 -12.92 34.94
C ARG A 638 14.09 -13.45 34.41
N GLU A 639 14.05 -14.69 33.91
CA GLU A 639 12.81 -15.33 33.46
C GLU A 639 11.78 -15.45 34.59
N ALA A 640 12.19 -15.92 35.78
CA ALA A 640 11.31 -16.04 36.93
C ALA A 640 10.77 -14.67 37.40
N LEU A 641 11.63 -13.65 37.45
CA LEU A 641 11.23 -12.29 37.79
C LEU A 641 10.27 -11.70 36.75
N TRP A 642 10.51 -11.98 35.47
CA TRP A 642 9.66 -11.53 34.36
C TRP A 642 8.27 -12.18 34.42
N GLN A 643 8.20 -13.50 34.68
CA GLN A 643 6.93 -14.19 34.89
C GLN A 643 6.17 -13.61 36.09
N SER A 644 6.87 -13.26 37.17
CA SER A 644 6.25 -12.65 38.35
C SER A 644 5.72 -11.24 38.05
N LEU A 645 6.49 -10.39 37.37
CA LEU A 645 6.05 -9.04 36.97
C LEU A 645 4.87 -9.10 36.01
N SER A 646 4.96 -9.92 34.97
CA SER A 646 3.88 -10.07 33.97
C SER A 646 2.58 -10.56 34.61
N HIS A 647 2.66 -11.52 35.53
CA HIS A 647 1.49 -11.98 36.28
C HIS A 647 0.86 -10.87 37.13
N ARG A 648 1.67 -10.03 37.81
CA ARG A 648 1.15 -8.92 38.60
C ARG A 648 0.50 -7.83 37.75
N LEU A 649 1.13 -7.44 36.64
CA LEU A 649 0.56 -6.49 35.70
C LEU A 649 -0.78 -7.00 35.14
N ALA A 650 -0.86 -8.30 34.79
CA ALA A 650 -2.10 -8.92 34.33
C ALA A 650 -3.19 -8.99 35.42
N GLN A 651 -2.83 -9.28 36.68
CA GLN A 651 -3.78 -9.35 37.80
C GLN A 651 -4.42 -8.00 38.12
N ARG A 652 -3.68 -6.90 37.97
CA ARG A 652 -4.18 -5.56 38.28
C ARG A 652 -5.31 -5.13 37.36
N GLY A 653 -5.39 -5.70 36.15
CA GLY A 653 -6.27 -5.22 35.10
C GLY A 653 -5.78 -3.90 34.51
N GLY A 654 -6.17 -3.57 33.28
CA GLY A 654 -5.80 -2.31 32.62
C GLY A 654 -4.67 -2.41 31.59
N ILE A 655 -3.67 -3.28 31.79
CA ILE A 655 -2.56 -3.47 30.85
C ILE A 655 -2.71 -4.79 30.11
N ASP A 656 -2.67 -4.74 28.78
CA ASP A 656 -2.59 -5.94 27.94
C ASP A 656 -1.13 -6.20 27.52
N LEU A 657 -0.53 -7.26 28.06
CA LEU A 657 0.86 -7.63 27.77
C LEU A 657 0.96 -8.41 26.46
N SER A 658 0.69 -7.72 25.35
CA SER A 658 0.92 -8.24 24.01
C SER A 658 2.41 -8.55 23.78
N HIS A 659 2.72 -9.33 22.75
CA HIS A 659 4.11 -9.60 22.36
C HIS A 659 4.86 -8.29 22.06
N ALA A 660 4.22 -7.36 21.34
CA ALA A 660 4.80 -6.05 21.00
C ALA A 660 5.12 -5.21 22.25
N LEU A 661 4.22 -5.16 23.23
CA LEU A 661 4.45 -4.44 24.48
C LEU A 661 5.56 -5.10 25.30
N SER A 662 5.58 -6.43 25.37
CA SER A 662 6.63 -7.20 26.06
C SER A 662 8.03 -6.95 25.48
N VAL A 663 8.15 -6.99 24.14
CA VAL A 663 9.41 -6.69 23.43
C VAL A 663 9.83 -5.25 23.70
N SER A 664 8.90 -4.29 23.59
CA SER A 664 9.19 -2.88 23.83
C SER A 664 9.61 -2.60 25.27
N LEU A 665 8.97 -3.25 26.24
CA LEU A 665 9.30 -3.15 27.66
C LEU A 665 10.72 -3.67 27.93
N ASN A 666 11.07 -4.83 27.38
CA ASN A 666 12.41 -5.41 27.50
C ASN A 666 13.48 -4.54 26.82
N ASN A 667 13.19 -4.09 25.60
CA ASN A 667 14.12 -3.32 24.79
C ASN A 667 14.22 -1.86 25.19
N ARG A 668 13.41 -1.31 26.09
CA ARG A 668 13.50 0.12 26.46
C ARG A 668 13.64 0.33 27.95
N LEU A 669 12.73 -0.25 28.74
CA LEU A 669 12.65 0.00 30.17
C LEU A 669 13.45 -1.01 31.00
N LEU A 670 13.56 -2.27 30.57
CA LEU A 670 14.24 -3.32 31.34
C LEU A 670 15.67 -3.63 30.86
N ARG A 671 16.29 -2.69 30.13
CA ARG A 671 17.71 -2.77 29.76
C ARG A 671 18.60 -2.67 30.99
N THR A 672 19.71 -3.40 30.97
CA THR A 672 20.74 -3.31 32.00
C THR A 672 21.33 -1.89 32.00
N GLY A 673 21.40 -1.26 33.19
CA GLY A 673 21.83 0.14 33.33
C GLY A 673 20.69 1.17 33.32
N SER A 674 19.46 0.77 32.98
CA SER A 674 18.27 1.59 33.24
C SER A 674 17.99 1.64 34.75
N GLY A 675 17.55 2.79 35.26
CA GLY A 675 17.24 2.98 36.68
C GLY A 675 16.12 3.98 36.90
N PRO A 676 15.73 4.26 38.16
CA PRO A 676 14.59 5.14 38.48
C PRO A 676 14.71 6.56 37.92
N GLN A 677 15.94 7.03 37.66
CA GLN A 677 16.20 8.31 37.00
C GLN A 677 15.67 8.34 35.56
N LEU A 678 15.80 7.22 34.83
CA LEU A 678 15.23 7.10 33.48
C LEU A 678 13.70 7.13 33.54
N ASP A 679 13.10 6.38 34.47
CA ASP A 679 11.63 6.34 34.60
C ASP A 679 11.06 7.73 34.90
N ARG A 680 11.73 8.48 35.77
CA ARG A 680 11.34 9.86 36.08
C ARG A 680 11.47 10.78 34.87
N LEU A 681 12.60 10.68 34.15
CA LEU A 681 12.83 11.45 32.92
C LEU A 681 11.76 11.14 31.86
N LEU A 682 11.41 9.86 31.66
CA LEU A 682 10.38 9.44 30.72
C LEU A 682 9.00 9.97 31.12
N LEU A 683 8.65 9.90 32.41
CA LEU A 683 7.37 10.43 32.90
C LEU A 683 7.29 11.95 32.71
N ASP A 684 8.35 12.69 33.05
CA ASP A 684 8.39 14.14 32.93
C ASP A 684 8.34 14.58 31.45
N LEU A 685 9.05 13.88 30.54
CA LEU A 685 9.00 14.13 29.09
C LEU A 685 7.62 13.84 28.50
N GLN A 686 6.96 12.76 28.92
CA GLN A 686 5.60 12.44 28.47
C GLN A 686 4.56 13.46 28.96
N ALA A 687 4.67 13.89 30.21
CA ALA A 687 3.79 14.93 30.75
C ALA A 687 4.00 16.28 30.03
N HIS A 688 5.24 16.61 29.70
CA HIS A 688 5.55 17.78 28.88
C HIS A 688 4.95 17.67 27.47
N TRP A 689 5.07 16.51 26.83
CA TRP A 689 4.47 16.23 25.52
C TRP A 689 2.96 16.43 25.55
N ASP A 690 2.25 15.82 26.52
CA ASP A 690 0.80 15.99 26.66
C ASP A 690 0.39 17.46 26.86
N ALA A 691 1.15 18.20 27.68
CA ALA A 691 0.89 19.61 27.96
C ALA A 691 1.02 20.47 26.70
N LEU A 692 2.02 20.19 25.86
CA LEU A 692 2.21 20.89 24.59
C LEU A 692 1.09 20.56 23.58
N GLU A 693 0.71 19.30 23.44
CA GLU A 693 -0.41 18.91 22.56
C GLU A 693 -1.72 19.56 23.01
N SER A 694 -1.99 19.58 24.31
CA SER A 694 -3.16 20.26 24.87
C SER A 694 -3.12 21.78 24.68
N ARG A 695 -1.93 22.40 24.77
CA ARG A 695 -1.76 23.84 24.59
C ARG A 695 -1.94 24.26 23.14
N PHE A 696 -1.40 23.49 22.19
CA PHE A 696 -1.44 23.82 20.77
C PHE A 696 -2.70 23.33 20.07
N GLY A 697 -3.40 22.33 20.63
CA GLY A 697 -4.55 21.70 19.96
C GLY A 697 -4.15 20.93 18.70
N LEU A 698 -2.86 20.60 18.56
CA LEU A 698 -2.27 19.88 17.43
C LEU A 698 -1.49 18.69 17.98
N ALA A 699 -1.49 17.58 17.23
CA ALA A 699 -0.62 16.47 17.53
C ALA A 699 0.84 16.88 17.34
N ILE A 700 1.73 16.36 18.18
CA ILE A 700 3.17 16.55 18.06
C ILE A 700 3.76 15.17 17.85
N GLU A 701 4.48 14.96 16.75
CA GLU A 701 5.14 13.69 16.43
C GLU A 701 6.52 13.62 17.14
N LEU A 702 7.12 12.42 17.21
CA LEU A 702 8.30 12.17 18.04
C LEU A 702 9.50 13.07 17.69
N ARG A 703 9.70 13.36 16.39
CA ARG A 703 10.84 14.16 15.91
C ARG A 703 10.68 15.64 16.28
N GLU A 704 9.46 16.14 16.18
CA GLU A 704 9.07 17.50 16.52
C GLU A 704 9.28 17.72 18.02
N LEU A 705 8.83 16.78 18.87
CA LEU A 705 9.12 16.83 20.31
C LEU A 705 10.62 16.79 20.60
N ALA A 706 11.36 15.91 19.92
CA ALA A 706 12.81 15.80 20.12
C ALA A 706 13.53 17.11 19.80
N TYR A 707 13.07 17.83 18.77
CA TYR A 707 13.56 19.16 18.43
C TYR A 707 13.13 20.23 19.44
N ILE A 708 11.88 20.22 19.90
CA ILE A 708 11.39 21.14 20.96
C ILE A 708 12.27 21.03 22.22
N CYS A 709 12.47 19.81 22.71
CA CYS A 709 13.27 19.54 23.89
C CYS A 709 14.76 19.85 23.71
N SER A 710 15.29 19.85 22.47
CA SER A 710 16.67 20.23 22.22
C SER A 710 16.88 21.75 22.32
N LYS A 711 15.82 22.54 22.06
CA LYS A 711 15.79 24.00 22.21
C LYS A 711 15.42 24.47 23.61
N ASP A 712 14.70 23.66 24.39
CA ASP A 712 14.42 23.93 25.79
C ASP A 712 15.68 23.74 26.66
N VAL A 713 16.17 24.82 27.27
CA VAL A 713 17.41 24.81 28.06
C VAL A 713 17.33 23.88 29.27
N THR A 714 16.17 23.82 29.93
CA THR A 714 15.97 23.02 31.14
C THR A 714 15.89 21.54 30.81
N LEU A 715 15.10 21.16 29.81
CA LEU A 715 14.97 19.77 29.37
C LEU A 715 16.27 19.26 28.73
N SER A 716 16.90 20.08 27.89
CA SER A 716 18.21 19.77 27.28
C SER A 716 19.27 19.52 28.36
N ALA A 717 19.31 20.34 29.42
CA ALA A 717 20.22 20.13 30.55
C ALA A 717 19.90 18.83 31.31
N ALA A 718 18.62 18.53 31.58
CA ALA A 718 18.22 17.30 32.26
C ALA A 718 18.60 16.03 31.47
N ILE A 719 18.40 16.06 30.14
CA ILE A 719 18.78 14.95 29.26
C ILE A 719 20.29 14.79 29.21
N ARG A 720 21.05 15.88 29.08
CA ARG A 720 22.53 15.83 29.10
C ARG A 720 23.07 15.31 30.44
N ALA A 721 22.45 15.69 31.55
CA ALA A 721 22.81 15.17 32.87
C ALA A 721 22.57 13.65 32.94
N TYR A 722 21.43 13.17 32.45
CA TYR A 722 21.14 11.74 32.36
C TYR A 722 22.15 10.98 31.47
N LEU A 723 22.43 11.50 30.27
CA LEU A 723 23.44 10.92 29.37
C LEU A 723 24.81 10.86 30.02
N SER A 724 25.21 11.91 30.75
CA SER A 724 26.49 11.97 31.45
C SER A 724 26.60 10.99 32.63
N ALA A 725 25.47 10.67 33.25
CA ALA A 725 25.41 9.67 34.33
C ALA A 725 25.42 8.23 33.82
N THR A 726 25.00 7.99 32.58
CA THR A 726 24.71 6.63 32.06
C THR A 726 25.70 6.19 30.98
N LEU A 727 26.29 7.11 30.21
CA LEU A 727 27.21 6.79 29.12
C LEU A 727 28.68 7.03 29.50
N PRO A 728 29.63 6.28 28.91
CA PRO A 728 31.06 6.55 29.05
C PRO A 728 31.43 7.96 28.54
N PRO A 729 32.44 8.64 29.14
CA PRO A 729 32.80 10.02 28.79
C PRO A 729 33.09 10.26 27.29
N GLY A 730 33.65 9.25 26.60
CA GLY A 730 33.96 9.33 25.17
C GLY A 730 32.74 9.26 24.24
N ALA A 731 31.58 8.79 24.71
CA ALA A 731 30.36 8.67 23.91
C ALA A 731 29.44 9.90 24.03
N ILE A 732 29.56 10.69 25.11
CA ILE A 732 28.65 11.81 25.43
C ILE A 732 28.72 12.91 24.36
N GLY A 733 29.92 13.23 23.86
CA GLY A 733 30.13 14.31 22.89
C GLY A 733 29.53 14.06 21.51
N HIS A 734 29.19 12.81 21.19
CA HIS A 734 28.69 12.40 19.87
C HIS A 734 27.17 12.24 19.80
N VAL A 735 26.47 12.26 20.94
CA VAL A 735 25.02 12.07 20.99
C VAL A 735 24.33 13.43 21.16
N THR A 736 23.55 13.84 20.15
CA THR A 736 22.71 15.04 20.24
C THR A 736 21.50 14.78 21.15
N VAL A 737 20.91 15.85 21.71
CA VAL A 737 19.68 15.71 22.52
C VAL A 737 18.53 15.14 21.68
N LEU A 738 18.45 15.54 20.41
CA LEU A 738 17.47 15.00 19.46
C LEU A 738 17.64 13.48 19.27
N ALA A 739 18.87 13.01 19.03
CA ALA A 739 19.18 11.58 18.91
C ALA A 739 18.88 10.82 20.22
N ALA A 740 19.18 11.42 21.36
CA ALA A 740 18.87 10.83 22.66
C ALA A 740 17.35 10.66 22.85
N ILE A 741 16.55 11.69 22.58
CA ILE A 741 15.08 11.62 22.77
C ILE A 741 14.46 10.61 21.83
N THR A 742 14.83 10.63 20.54
CA THR A 742 14.33 9.66 19.56
C THR A 742 14.67 8.21 19.93
N SER A 743 15.78 7.99 20.65
CA SER A 743 16.14 6.68 21.19
C SER A 743 15.41 6.29 22.48
N LEU A 744 15.15 7.26 23.37
CA LEU A 744 14.56 7.04 24.69
C LEU A 744 13.03 6.91 24.62
N LEU A 745 12.39 7.83 23.91
CA LEU A 745 10.94 7.85 23.70
C LEU A 745 10.55 6.99 22.50
N TRP A 746 9.24 6.76 22.39
CA TRP A 746 8.61 6.01 21.30
C TRP A 746 7.56 6.89 20.61
N PRO A 747 7.22 6.59 19.34
CA PRO A 747 6.14 7.25 18.65
C PRO A 747 4.80 7.07 19.37
N ARG A 748 3.94 8.08 19.31
CA ARG A 748 2.58 8.01 19.83
C ARG A 748 1.73 7.02 19.05
N ALA A 749 0.68 6.52 19.69
CA ALA A 749 -0.32 5.64 19.05
C ALA A 749 -0.83 6.20 17.70
N ASN A 750 -1.04 7.51 17.62
CA ASN A 750 -1.48 8.20 16.40
C ASN A 750 -0.47 8.18 15.25
N GLU A 751 0.83 8.26 15.53
CA GLU A 751 1.91 8.24 14.54
C GLU A 751 2.10 6.83 13.98
N VAL A 752 2.03 5.82 14.86
CA VAL A 752 2.10 4.40 14.48
C VAL A 752 0.91 4.01 13.60
N ARG A 753 -0.30 4.43 13.99
CA ARG A 753 -1.53 4.04 13.31
C ARG A 753 -1.60 4.47 11.85
N LYS A 754 -0.99 5.60 11.47
CA LYS A 754 -0.95 6.11 10.08
C LYS A 754 -0.26 5.15 9.10
N ARG A 755 0.51 4.17 9.60
CA ARG A 755 1.26 3.20 8.79
C ARG A 755 0.63 1.81 8.73
N VAL A 756 -0.45 1.58 9.48
CA VAL A 756 -1.05 0.25 9.62
C VAL A 756 -1.80 -0.18 8.36
N LEU A 757 -2.59 0.73 7.78
CA LEU A 757 -3.40 0.46 6.60
C LEU A 757 -2.78 1.14 5.39
N GLN A 758 -1.79 0.48 4.81
CA GLN A 758 -1.15 0.92 3.57
C GLN A 758 -0.94 -0.31 2.68
N SER A 759 -1.35 -0.20 1.42
CA SER A 759 -1.03 -1.15 0.37
C SER A 759 -0.30 -0.47 -0.78
N HIS A 760 0.53 -1.23 -1.49
CA HIS A 760 1.14 -0.74 -2.71
C HIS A 760 0.10 -0.76 -3.85
N ASN A 761 -0.11 0.38 -4.49
CA ASN A 761 -0.85 0.46 -5.75
C ASN A 761 -0.08 1.35 -6.74
N PRO A 762 0.43 0.78 -7.85
CA PRO A 762 1.27 1.53 -8.80
C PRO A 762 0.49 2.57 -9.62
N PHE A 763 -0.85 2.53 -9.61
CA PHE A 763 -1.72 3.32 -10.47
C PHE A 763 -2.33 4.55 -9.80
N ARG A 764 -1.91 4.88 -8.57
CA ARG A 764 -2.43 6.02 -7.79
C ARG A 764 -1.39 6.53 -6.81
N ARG A 765 -1.60 7.73 -6.29
CA ARG A 765 -0.78 8.24 -5.19
C ARG A 765 -1.18 7.56 -3.89
N THR A 766 -0.20 7.27 -3.04
CA THR A 766 -0.45 6.89 -1.65
C THR A 766 -1.16 8.04 -0.95
N ARG A 767 -2.22 7.71 -0.22
CA ARG A 767 -3.02 8.67 0.55
C ARG A 767 -2.96 8.28 2.02
N SER A 768 -3.12 9.27 2.88
CA SER A 768 -3.18 9.06 4.33
C SER A 768 -4.39 8.19 4.69
N THR A 769 -4.23 7.35 5.72
CA THR A 769 -5.29 6.56 6.34
C THR A 769 -5.30 6.78 7.85
N ASP A 770 -6.49 6.70 8.46
CA ASP A 770 -6.64 6.74 9.91
C ASP A 770 -7.83 5.85 10.36
N PRO A 771 -7.56 4.59 10.75
CA PRO A 771 -8.57 3.69 11.32
C PRO A 771 -9.36 4.28 12.49
N ALA A 772 -8.76 5.13 13.34
CA ALA A 772 -9.45 5.68 14.51
C ALA A 772 -10.57 6.64 14.12
N ILE A 773 -10.40 7.38 13.01
CA ILE A 773 -11.42 8.26 12.46
C ILE A 773 -12.63 7.44 11.99
N VAL A 774 -12.41 6.36 11.23
CA VAL A 774 -13.50 5.47 10.79
C VAL A 774 -14.17 4.79 11.98
N ARG A 775 -13.39 4.27 12.94
CA ARG A 775 -13.93 3.69 14.18
C ARG A 775 -14.85 4.69 14.89
N HIS A 776 -14.42 5.95 15.03
CA HIS A 776 -15.18 6.96 15.74
C HIS A 776 -16.41 7.45 14.96
N LEU A 777 -16.30 7.66 13.65
CA LEU A 777 -17.40 8.23 12.86
C LEU A 777 -18.44 7.18 12.43
N MET A 778 -18.01 5.94 12.17
CA MET A 778 -18.85 4.92 11.56
C MET A 778 -19.16 3.76 12.51
N LEU A 779 -18.22 3.34 13.34
CA LEU A 779 -18.39 2.17 14.22
C LEU A 779 -18.74 2.53 15.66
N SER A 780 -18.83 3.82 15.99
CA SER A 780 -19.43 4.26 17.23
C SER A 780 -20.94 3.98 17.19
N ARG A 781 -21.33 2.75 17.54
CA ARG A 781 -22.58 2.64 18.29
C ARG A 781 -22.39 3.52 19.51
N SER A 782 -23.37 4.34 19.84
CA SER A 782 -23.58 4.70 21.25
C SER A 782 -23.99 3.43 22.00
N ILE A 783 -23.10 2.43 22.11
CA ILE A 783 -23.31 1.27 22.96
C ILE A 783 -23.42 1.86 24.35
N ALA A 784 -24.58 1.72 24.98
CA ALA A 784 -24.74 2.27 26.31
C ALA A 784 -23.69 1.63 27.22
N THR A 785 -22.83 2.48 27.78
CA THR A 785 -21.83 2.05 28.74
C THR A 785 -22.47 2.10 30.12
N ILE A 786 -22.48 0.95 30.78
CA ILE A 786 -23.01 0.79 32.12
C ILE A 786 -21.83 0.54 33.05
N GLU A 787 -21.73 1.35 34.08
CA GLU A 787 -20.70 1.20 35.09
C GLU A 787 -21.08 0.07 36.05
N LEU A 788 -20.17 -0.87 36.26
CA LEU A 788 -20.36 -1.98 37.21
C LEU A 788 -20.53 -1.48 38.66
N SER A 789 -20.00 -0.29 38.95
CA SER A 789 -20.15 0.39 40.23
C SER A 789 -21.57 0.92 40.48
N ASP A 790 -22.41 1.02 39.45
CA ASP A 790 -23.81 1.41 39.58
C ASP A 790 -24.59 0.29 40.31
N PRO A 791 -25.27 0.57 41.44
CA PRO A 791 -26.06 -0.43 42.15
C PRO A 791 -27.11 -1.15 41.29
N ASP A 792 -27.67 -0.46 40.29
CA ASP A 792 -28.75 -0.95 39.43
C ASP A 792 -28.26 -1.42 38.05
N TRP A 793 -26.95 -1.66 37.89
CA TRP A 793 -26.32 -2.01 36.61
C TRP A 793 -27.00 -3.18 35.89
N GLN A 794 -27.54 -4.17 36.62
CA GLN A 794 -28.23 -5.33 36.03
C GLN A 794 -29.56 -4.97 35.36
N ALA A 795 -30.33 -4.07 35.97
CA ALA A 795 -31.59 -3.59 35.42
C ALA A 795 -31.33 -2.72 34.19
N ALA A 796 -30.36 -1.81 34.28
CA ALA A 796 -29.91 -0.99 33.15
C ALA A 796 -29.39 -1.85 31.99
N LEU A 797 -28.66 -2.94 32.29
CA LEU A 797 -28.11 -3.87 31.31
C LEU A 797 -29.22 -4.63 30.57
N ASN A 798 -30.22 -5.14 31.28
CA ASN A 798 -31.37 -5.79 30.64
C ASN A 798 -32.17 -4.82 29.78
N ALA A 799 -32.43 -3.60 30.25
CA ALA A 799 -33.13 -2.58 29.47
C ALA A 799 -32.36 -2.18 28.20
N THR A 800 -31.04 -2.10 28.29
CA THR A 800 -30.18 -1.80 27.12
C THR A 800 -30.18 -2.96 26.14
N PHE A 801 -30.10 -4.21 26.62
CA PHE A 801 -30.20 -5.37 25.75
C PHE A 801 -31.54 -5.44 25.02
N ASP A 802 -32.65 -5.12 25.67
CA ASP A 802 -33.98 -5.06 25.06
C ASP A 802 -34.05 -3.98 23.95
N ALA A 803 -33.42 -2.82 24.18
CA ALA A 803 -33.44 -1.71 23.23
C ALA A 803 -32.44 -1.84 22.07
N GLN A 804 -31.24 -2.37 22.32
CA GLN A 804 -30.09 -2.28 21.40
C GLN A 804 -29.48 -3.64 21.03
N GLY A 805 -29.77 -4.72 21.76
CA GLY A 805 -29.17 -6.05 21.56
C GLY A 805 -27.67 -6.16 21.90
N SER A 806 -27.04 -5.04 22.29
CA SER A 806 -25.64 -4.92 22.67
C SER A 806 -25.48 -3.92 23.80
N VAL A 807 -24.56 -4.18 24.74
CA VAL A 807 -24.27 -3.32 25.90
C VAL A 807 -22.79 -3.37 26.23
N ARG A 808 -22.25 -2.29 26.80
CA ARG A 808 -20.87 -2.24 27.28
C ARG A 808 -20.87 -2.15 28.80
N LEU A 809 -20.27 -3.12 29.46
CA LEU A 809 -20.07 -3.11 30.90
C LEU A 809 -18.66 -2.58 31.19
N ALA A 810 -18.57 -1.48 31.94
CA ALA A 810 -17.32 -0.84 32.33
C ALA A 810 -17.01 -1.09 33.81
N ALA A 811 -15.73 -1.25 34.14
CA ALA A 811 -15.26 -1.25 35.52
C ALA A 811 -13.86 -0.65 35.58
N ASP A 812 -13.49 -0.09 36.73
CA ASP A 812 -12.10 0.28 36.97
C ASP A 812 -11.23 -0.98 37.13
N ALA A 813 -9.94 -0.85 36.82
CA ALA A 813 -8.98 -1.95 36.88
C ALA A 813 -8.93 -2.59 38.28
N SER A 814 -9.08 -1.78 39.34
CA SER A 814 -9.19 -2.26 40.72
C SER A 814 -10.36 -3.23 40.94
N ASP A 815 -11.43 -3.11 40.16
CA ASP A 815 -12.65 -3.92 40.25
C ASP A 815 -12.65 -5.09 39.24
N ALA A 816 -11.52 -5.40 38.60
CA ALA A 816 -11.39 -6.52 37.67
C ALA A 816 -11.92 -7.87 38.24
N PRO A 817 -11.70 -8.23 39.52
CA PRO A 817 -12.27 -9.46 40.09
C PRO A 817 -13.81 -9.42 40.18
N ALA A 818 -14.41 -8.25 40.43
CA ALA A 818 -15.85 -8.09 40.46
C ALA A 818 -16.44 -8.20 39.05
N LEU A 819 -15.80 -7.55 38.07
CA LEU A 819 -16.19 -7.64 36.66
C LEU A 819 -16.11 -9.08 36.15
N ARG A 820 -15.04 -9.82 36.46
CA ARG A 820 -14.93 -11.24 36.11
C ARG A 820 -16.08 -12.08 36.67
N ARG A 821 -16.46 -11.86 37.94
CA ARG A 821 -17.61 -12.56 38.54
C ARG A 821 -18.93 -12.20 37.85
N ALA A 822 -19.13 -10.94 37.50
CA ALA A 822 -20.31 -10.48 36.77
C ALA A 822 -20.39 -11.15 35.39
N LEU A 823 -19.30 -11.18 34.63
CA LEU A 823 -19.24 -11.80 33.29
C LEU A 823 -19.48 -13.31 33.33
N VAL A 824 -18.85 -14.03 34.26
CA VAL A 824 -19.08 -15.47 34.42
C VAL A 824 -20.55 -15.75 34.72
N ARG A 825 -21.19 -14.92 35.55
CA ARG A 825 -22.63 -15.04 35.85
C ARG A 825 -23.48 -14.74 34.61
N LEU A 826 -23.17 -13.71 33.84
CA LEU A 826 -23.91 -13.34 32.63
C LEU A 826 -23.84 -14.42 31.55
N VAL A 827 -22.70 -15.08 31.38
CA VAL A 827 -22.55 -16.15 30.37
C VAL A 827 -23.42 -17.38 30.70
N VAL A 828 -23.75 -17.62 31.98
CA VAL A 828 -24.56 -18.77 32.41
C VAL A 828 -25.99 -18.40 32.81
N THR A 829 -26.35 -17.12 32.82
CA THR A 829 -27.68 -16.64 33.21
C THR A 829 -28.35 -16.00 32.00
N PRO A 830 -29.49 -16.51 31.52
CA PRO A 830 -30.15 -15.92 30.38
C PRO A 830 -30.74 -14.55 30.73
N VAL A 831 -30.62 -13.61 29.79
CA VAL A 831 -31.31 -12.32 29.82
C VAL A 831 -32.66 -12.49 29.15
N SER A 832 -33.72 -12.01 29.81
CA SER A 832 -35.08 -12.05 29.25
C SER A 832 -35.35 -10.81 28.43
N ILE A 833 -35.69 -10.99 27.15
CA ILE A 833 -36.12 -9.93 26.23
C ILE A 833 -37.51 -10.26 25.73
N GLY A 834 -38.49 -9.46 26.17
CA GLY A 834 -39.91 -9.78 25.99
C GLY A 834 -40.25 -11.16 26.55
N VAL A 835 -40.59 -12.11 25.66
CA VAL A 835 -40.93 -13.50 26.02
C VAL A 835 -39.80 -14.51 25.74
N LEU A 836 -38.67 -14.05 25.20
CA LEU A 836 -37.55 -14.91 24.81
C LEU A 836 -36.39 -14.76 25.81
N GLN A 837 -35.60 -15.82 25.92
CA GLN A 837 -34.41 -15.88 26.77
C GLN A 837 -33.18 -16.08 25.91
N PHE A 838 -32.19 -15.22 26.09
CA PHE A 838 -30.95 -15.23 25.32
C PHE A 838 -29.74 -15.24 26.25
N PHE A 839 -28.63 -15.83 25.80
CA PHE A 839 -27.38 -15.85 26.55
C PHE A 839 -26.44 -14.78 26.01
N PRO A 840 -26.03 -13.79 26.82
CA PRO A 840 -25.02 -12.83 26.43
C PRO A 840 -23.71 -13.50 26.06
N THR A 841 -23.14 -13.09 24.93
CA THR A 841 -21.78 -13.47 24.54
C THR A 841 -20.85 -12.28 24.70
N VAL A 842 -19.65 -12.54 25.20
CA VAL A 842 -18.57 -11.55 25.21
C VAL A 842 -18.06 -11.42 23.79
N GLU A 843 -18.25 -10.24 23.20
CA GLU A 843 -17.78 -9.92 21.86
C GLU A 843 -16.37 -9.34 21.91
N ARG A 844 -16.14 -8.41 22.84
CA ARG A 844 -14.87 -7.69 22.93
C ARG A 844 -14.54 -7.30 24.37
N VAL A 845 -13.26 -7.38 24.73
CA VAL A 845 -12.72 -6.85 25.98
C VAL A 845 -11.65 -5.83 25.62
N GLU A 846 -11.81 -4.59 26.07
CA GLU A 846 -10.83 -3.54 25.92
C GLU A 846 -10.28 -3.18 27.31
N ARG A 847 -8.97 -2.98 27.38
CA ARG A 847 -8.28 -2.49 28.59
C ARG A 847 -7.55 -1.23 28.20
N SER A 848 -7.87 -0.12 28.85
CA SER A 848 -7.26 1.17 28.53
C SER A 848 -7.47 2.14 29.70
N HIS A 849 -6.47 2.99 29.96
CA HIS A 849 -6.54 4.05 30.98
C HIS A 849 -7.02 3.55 32.35
N SER A 850 -6.49 2.42 32.83
CA SER A 850 -6.92 1.79 34.09
C SER A 850 -8.41 1.41 34.17
N ARG A 851 -9.09 1.25 33.02
CA ARG A 851 -10.47 0.76 32.93
C ARG A 851 -10.52 -0.52 32.10
N ILE A 852 -11.54 -1.34 32.36
CA ILE A 852 -11.86 -2.54 31.61
C ILE A 852 -13.27 -2.37 31.05
N LEU A 853 -13.39 -2.41 29.73
CA LEU A 853 -14.64 -2.31 29.01
C LEU A 853 -14.94 -3.65 28.36
N VAL A 854 -16.13 -4.19 28.59
CA VAL A 854 -16.56 -5.46 28.01
C VAL A 854 -17.83 -5.26 27.21
N SER A 855 -17.72 -5.44 25.90
CA SER A 855 -18.86 -5.38 24.99
C SER A 855 -19.52 -6.76 24.93
N LEU A 856 -20.81 -6.78 25.27
CA LEU A 856 -21.65 -7.97 25.32
C LEU A 856 -22.74 -7.86 24.27
N THR A 857 -23.00 -8.96 23.56
CA THR A 857 -24.02 -9.02 22.50
C THR A 857 -24.85 -10.29 22.60
N LEU A 858 -26.08 -10.23 22.08
CA LEU A 858 -26.97 -11.37 21.94
C LEU A 858 -26.95 -11.85 20.49
N ARG A 859 -26.27 -12.96 20.20
CA ARG A 859 -25.98 -13.41 18.83
C ARG A 859 -27.23 -13.76 18.02
N GLU A 860 -28.28 -14.21 18.70
CA GLU A 860 -29.58 -14.53 18.10
C GLU A 860 -30.39 -13.26 17.79
N GLN A 861 -29.93 -12.13 18.33
CA GLN A 861 -30.46 -10.79 18.12
C GLN A 861 -29.45 -9.86 17.39
N VAL A 862 -28.40 -10.35 16.74
CA VAL A 862 -27.52 -9.54 15.88
C VAL A 862 -27.37 -10.25 14.53
#